data_AF-A0A5N9H7Z3-F1
#
_entry.id   AF-A0A5N9H7Z3-F1
#
_cell.length_a   1.000
_cell.length_b   1.000
_cell.length_c   1.000
_cell.angle_alpha   90.00
_cell.angle_beta   90.00
_cell.angle_gamma   90.00
#
_symmetry.space_group_name_H-M   'P 1'
#
loop_
_entity.id
_entity.type
_entity.pdbx_description
1 polymer ?
#
loop_
_entity_poly.entity_id
_entity_poly.type
_entity_poly.pdbx_seq_one_letter_code
_entity_poly.pdbx_strand_id
1 'polypeptide(L)'
;MTSPNYADIRASLEFINILENLIKQGGAPAPSQDSPEYGNKGTGWDYASSTPPPEGAQTFITPGGATWWRSSATQAAPTSETVSQTRQPSSSLIDRYNELIGDRITDADITATWDSGDGSTVRLLAEAKGVRSNGETVSESIKNQLAIHQNLHLLVKKDGGSTRSLNEPSEKEDDAGFDWHYFNADNMDKVKPQGGGANEGSMFKVTMKDGKEFLYKVASGDAQGESYWYSLDRYFGTNISPRIAMMNVGIGPIESAIDEDVGASKSIKGLVADKRLDGKPDSSSGIGRIIKTSIAQRLNWVEERVNRIKNSSDLGGGHFMEWMDGEKWVKDSSVGADIVTRSGDRDFLVSCLDTTSKRESFYAITLYDLLLNNYDRNINNFLLSPDRGIIPIDSGASGEQNIGGDSLAMFAEADESNILNQTPWTTFNNTRFTGFEALVEKGESSIEDIKKEMSDFFDRVYDYDKLQEFSKISGLEMADPYQSAESYEMSELLKNEDNKFRDLFVKNVSDLIFYGVKDSDVVDIKSNKSQSDDWISDIKEAVGENSGWDQRSNVMDPKETIFTDSDGNDVMGAELDKDPNGNLHISSMRSFDRGKGNAGKFLSALTRAADSSDTTMTLIAEPFGEGGLDKEGLKRIYKRNGFVFNNPNDPDTGVREPTKPLIINPDAGFVEVDIGPPKEEVPRYASDDQEDEYE
;
A
#
# COMPACT_ATOMS: atom_id res chain seq x y z
N MET A 1 7.98 5.78 56.89
CA MET A 1 7.78 4.33 56.73
C MET A 1 9.06 3.77 56.15
N THR A 2 9.66 2.75 56.76
CA THR A 2 10.90 2.13 56.25
C THR A 2 10.57 1.24 55.06
N SER A 3 11.24 1.43 53.93
CA SER A 3 11.08 0.58 52.75
C SER A 3 11.23 -0.90 53.11
N PRO A 4 10.40 -1.80 52.55
CA PRO A 4 10.49 -3.22 52.83
C PRO A 4 11.88 -3.75 52.46
N ASN A 5 12.44 -4.59 53.34
CA ASN A 5 13.75 -5.20 53.17
C ASN A 5 13.68 -6.22 52.02
N TYR A 6 14.40 -5.96 50.93
CA TYR A 6 14.47 -6.80 49.73
C TYR A 6 14.83 -8.27 50.02
N ALA A 7 15.56 -8.55 51.09
CA ALA A 7 15.89 -9.91 51.50
C ALA A 7 14.65 -10.73 51.88
N ASP A 8 13.66 -10.10 52.51
CA ASP A 8 12.45 -10.77 53.00
C ASP A 8 11.46 -11.06 51.85
N ILE A 9 11.42 -10.18 50.84
CA ILE A 9 10.65 -10.40 49.60
C ILE A 9 11.22 -11.59 48.82
N ARG A 10 12.55 -11.64 48.68
CA ARG A 10 13.22 -12.72 47.96
C ARG A 10 13.03 -14.09 48.62
N ALA A 11 13.16 -14.16 49.95
CA ALA A 11 12.95 -15.40 50.71
C ALA A 11 11.49 -15.91 50.59
N SER A 12 10.52 -15.00 50.54
CA SER A 12 9.11 -15.34 50.36
C SER A 12 8.81 -15.89 48.97
N LEU A 13 9.44 -15.35 47.92
CA LEU A 13 9.30 -15.83 46.54
C LEU A 13 9.93 -17.21 46.30
N GLU A 14 11.08 -17.50 46.92
CA GLU A 14 11.69 -18.84 46.88
C GLU A 14 10.78 -19.90 47.53
N PHE A 15 10.16 -19.58 48.67
CA PHE A 15 9.23 -20.48 49.35
C PHE A 15 7.97 -20.77 48.52
N ILE A 16 7.43 -19.76 47.82
CA ILE A 16 6.26 -19.93 46.93
C ILE A 16 6.60 -20.83 45.73
N ASN A 17 7.78 -20.68 45.12
CA ASN A 17 8.21 -21.56 44.03
C ASN A 17 8.38 -23.02 44.47
N ILE A 18 8.82 -23.25 45.71
CA ILE A 18 8.91 -24.61 46.29
C ILE A 18 7.50 -25.19 46.49
N LEU A 19 6.55 -24.41 47.01
CA LEU A 19 5.15 -24.82 47.19
C LEU A 19 4.45 -25.10 45.85
N GLU A 20 4.68 -24.28 44.83
CA GLU A 20 4.11 -24.50 43.50
C GLU A 20 4.67 -25.75 42.82
N ASN A 21 5.97 -26.03 42.97
CA ASN A 21 6.56 -27.25 42.44
C ASN A 21 5.99 -28.51 43.13
N LEU A 22 5.61 -28.40 44.42
CA LEU A 22 4.89 -29.44 45.15
C LEU A 22 3.44 -29.63 44.67
N ILE A 23 2.78 -28.55 44.23
CA ILE A 23 1.39 -28.57 43.73
C ILE A 23 1.31 -29.04 42.27
N LYS A 24 2.27 -28.65 41.41
CA LYS A 24 2.32 -28.98 39.97
C LYS A 24 2.65 -30.45 39.69
N GLN A 25 3.13 -31.21 40.66
CA GLN A 25 3.46 -32.63 40.50
C GLN A 25 2.24 -33.58 40.47
N GLY A 26 1.02 -33.08 40.20
CA GLY A 26 -0.12 -33.83 39.67
C GLY A 26 -0.25 -35.29 40.13
N GLY A 27 -0.76 -35.49 41.34
CA GLY A 27 -1.03 -36.83 41.86
C GLY A 27 -2.04 -36.82 43.00
N ALA A 28 -2.83 -37.89 43.14
CA ALA A 28 -3.64 -38.10 44.35
C ALA A 28 -2.71 -38.61 45.45
N PRO A 29 -2.54 -37.89 46.57
CA PRO A 29 -1.74 -38.41 47.68
C PRO A 29 -2.36 -39.70 48.18
N ALA A 30 -1.52 -40.68 48.52
CA ALA A 30 -1.98 -41.85 49.27
C ALA A 30 -2.55 -41.39 50.63
N PRO A 31 -3.49 -42.15 51.23
CA PRO A 31 -4.01 -41.84 52.56
C PRO A 31 -2.89 -41.52 53.55
N SER A 32 -3.02 -40.41 54.29
CA SER A 32 -2.06 -40.00 55.33
C SER A 32 -2.29 -40.79 56.62
N GLN A 33 -1.28 -40.91 57.49
CA GLN A 33 -1.39 -41.65 58.78
C GLN A 33 -2.59 -41.26 59.64
N ASP A 34 -3.03 -40.01 59.54
CA ASP A 34 -4.13 -39.46 60.33
C ASP A 34 -5.50 -39.62 59.64
N SER A 35 -5.54 -40.13 58.41
CA SER A 35 -6.79 -40.38 57.68
C SER A 35 -7.46 -41.68 58.15
N PRO A 36 -8.80 -41.71 58.24
CA PRO A 36 -9.54 -42.94 58.56
C PRO A 36 -9.21 -44.11 57.61
N GLU A 37 -8.82 -43.79 56.38
CA GLU A 37 -8.49 -44.75 55.32
C GLU A 37 -7.13 -45.43 55.56
N TYR A 38 -6.18 -44.80 56.24
CA TYR A 38 -4.84 -45.34 56.48
C TYR A 38 -4.84 -46.65 57.25
N GLY A 39 -5.80 -46.84 58.17
CA GLY A 39 -5.96 -48.07 58.95
C GLY A 39 -6.18 -49.32 58.11
N ASN A 40 -6.58 -49.16 56.84
CA ASN A 40 -6.82 -50.26 55.90
C ASN A 40 -5.67 -50.46 54.89
N LYS A 41 -4.46 -49.98 55.20
CA LYS A 41 -3.29 -50.20 54.33
C LYS A 41 -3.01 -51.70 54.18
N GLY A 42 -2.87 -52.16 52.93
CA GLY A 42 -2.69 -53.56 52.54
C GLY A 42 -3.98 -54.32 52.24
N THR A 43 -5.16 -53.80 52.62
CA THR A 43 -6.46 -54.45 52.38
C THR A 43 -7.44 -53.58 51.58
N GLY A 44 -7.53 -52.29 51.91
CA GLY A 44 -8.39 -51.31 51.23
C GLY A 44 -7.64 -50.36 50.30
N TRP A 45 -6.35 -50.16 50.53
CA TRP A 45 -5.43 -49.44 49.65
C TRP A 45 -3.99 -49.89 49.92
N ASP A 46 -3.08 -49.78 48.95
CA ASP A 46 -1.63 -49.90 49.19
C ASP A 46 -0.83 -49.27 48.05
N TYR A 47 0.48 -49.10 48.24
CA TYR A 47 1.39 -48.79 47.15
C TYR A 47 1.53 -50.02 46.23
N ALA A 48 1.52 -49.79 44.92
CA ALA A 48 1.64 -50.86 43.92
C ALA A 48 2.99 -51.60 44.00
N SER A 49 4.01 -50.97 44.60
CA SER A 49 5.31 -51.57 44.88
C SER A 49 5.31 -52.54 46.07
N SER A 50 4.37 -52.40 47.01
CA SER A 50 4.25 -53.26 48.18
C SER A 50 3.32 -54.44 47.91
N THR A 51 2.17 -54.16 47.30
CA THR A 51 1.13 -55.14 47.01
C THR A 51 0.57 -54.87 45.61
N PRO A 52 0.48 -55.86 44.71
CA PRO A 52 -0.13 -55.68 43.40
C PRO A 52 -1.61 -55.24 43.54
N PRO A 53 -2.12 -54.36 42.66
CA PRO A 53 -3.53 -53.96 42.70
C PRO A 53 -4.45 -55.19 42.52
N PRO A 54 -5.42 -55.41 43.42
CA PRO A 54 -6.41 -56.48 43.23
C PRO A 54 -7.32 -56.17 42.04
N GLU A 55 -7.93 -57.21 41.47
CA GLU A 55 -8.81 -57.08 40.31
C GLU A 55 -9.96 -56.10 40.61
N GLY A 56 -10.10 -55.06 39.77
CA GLY A 56 -11.10 -54.02 39.92
C GLY A 56 -10.73 -52.85 40.84
N ALA A 57 -9.50 -52.78 41.38
CA ALA A 57 -9.02 -51.62 42.13
C ALA A 57 -8.72 -50.41 41.23
N GLN A 58 -8.98 -49.19 41.74
CA GLN A 58 -8.55 -47.94 41.09
C GLN A 58 -7.08 -47.67 41.41
N THR A 59 -6.31 -47.21 40.42
CA THR A 59 -4.89 -46.86 40.58
C THR A 59 -4.69 -45.36 40.45
N PHE A 60 -3.75 -44.84 41.23
CA PHE A 60 -3.41 -43.43 41.35
C PHE A 60 -1.89 -43.25 41.40
N ILE A 61 -1.41 -42.06 41.07
CA ILE A 61 0.00 -41.68 41.19
C ILE A 61 0.11 -40.58 42.24
N THR A 62 1.04 -40.69 43.20
CA THR A 62 1.31 -39.62 44.18
C THR A 62 2.12 -38.49 43.55
N PRO A 63 2.16 -37.29 44.17
CA PRO A 63 3.04 -36.21 43.70
C PRO A 63 4.52 -36.63 43.60
N GLY A 64 4.98 -37.56 44.44
CA GLY A 64 6.34 -38.13 44.37
C GLY A 64 6.53 -39.21 43.28
N GLY A 65 5.57 -39.40 42.38
CA GLY A 65 5.62 -40.37 41.29
C GLY A 65 5.33 -41.84 41.69
N ALA A 66 4.97 -42.11 42.94
CA ALA A 66 4.68 -43.47 43.39
C ALA A 66 3.24 -43.89 43.04
N THR A 67 3.07 -45.05 42.43
CA THR A 67 1.73 -45.60 42.14
C THR A 67 1.14 -46.28 43.37
N TRP A 68 -0.13 -46.04 43.67
CA TRP A 68 -0.90 -46.71 44.71
C TRP A 68 -2.31 -47.07 44.22
N TRP A 69 -2.97 -48.01 44.88
CA TRP A 69 -4.30 -48.49 44.50
C TRP A 69 -5.28 -48.43 45.67
N ARG A 70 -6.58 -48.39 45.37
CA ARG A 70 -7.70 -48.46 46.33
C ARG A 70 -8.75 -49.45 45.83
N SER A 71 -9.19 -50.37 46.69
CA SER A 71 -10.24 -51.34 46.34
C SER A 71 -11.61 -50.67 46.24
N SER A 72 -12.29 -50.83 45.11
CA SER A 72 -13.56 -50.15 44.75
C SER A 72 -14.79 -50.61 45.55
N ALA A 73 -14.63 -51.43 46.58
CA ALA A 73 -15.74 -52.08 47.27
C ALA A 73 -16.18 -51.28 48.50
N THR A 74 -17.40 -50.73 48.44
CA THR A 74 -18.22 -50.28 49.58
C THR A 74 -17.82 -48.97 50.27
N GLN A 75 -17.84 -47.86 49.53
CA GLN A 75 -18.31 -46.59 50.07
C GLN A 75 -18.82 -45.73 48.92
N ALA A 76 -20.02 -45.17 49.06
CA ALA A 76 -20.64 -44.31 48.05
C ALA A 76 -19.63 -43.23 47.64
N ALA A 77 -19.47 -43.02 46.33
CA ALA A 77 -18.64 -41.96 45.80
C ALA A 77 -19.01 -40.64 46.48
N PRO A 78 -18.06 -39.86 47.01
CA PRO A 78 -18.38 -38.52 47.48
C PRO A 78 -19.00 -37.76 46.30
N THR A 79 -20.19 -37.23 46.49
CA THR A 79 -20.82 -36.38 45.49
C THR A 79 -19.88 -35.21 45.18
N SER A 80 -19.92 -34.71 43.94
CA SER A 80 -19.03 -33.65 43.45
C SER A 80 -19.02 -32.37 44.31
N GLU A 81 -19.97 -32.20 45.22
CA GLU A 81 -20.00 -31.11 46.20
C GLU A 81 -18.97 -31.25 47.34
N THR A 82 -18.58 -32.46 47.75
CA THR A 82 -17.66 -32.62 48.91
C THR A 82 -16.19 -32.44 48.52
N VAL A 83 -15.82 -32.71 47.27
CA VAL A 83 -14.44 -32.50 46.77
C VAL A 83 -14.16 -31.00 46.49
N SER A 84 -15.20 -30.18 46.34
CA SER A 84 -15.05 -28.75 46.08
C SER A 84 -14.79 -27.90 47.33
N GLN A 85 -14.93 -28.45 48.54
CA GLN A 85 -14.76 -27.68 49.79
C GLN A 85 -13.39 -27.86 50.49
N THR A 86 -12.52 -28.76 50.03
CA THR A 86 -11.18 -28.98 50.64
C THR A 86 -10.00 -28.54 49.76
N ARG A 87 -10.27 -27.91 48.61
CA ARG A 87 -9.25 -27.28 47.75
C ARG A 87 -9.41 -25.75 47.66
N GLN A 88 -9.71 -25.11 48.78
CA GLN A 88 -9.43 -23.69 48.92
C GLN A 88 -8.18 -23.59 49.80
N PRO A 89 -7.06 -22.99 49.34
CA PRO A 89 -6.00 -22.60 50.26
C PRO A 89 -6.66 -21.77 51.37
N SER A 90 -6.35 -22.01 52.64
CA SER A 90 -6.91 -21.24 53.74
C SER A 90 -6.79 -19.76 53.40
N SER A 91 -7.93 -19.06 53.29
CA SER A 91 -7.99 -17.67 52.84
C SER A 91 -6.97 -16.80 53.56
N SER A 92 -6.66 -17.10 54.82
CA SER A 92 -5.68 -16.43 55.67
C SER A 92 -4.26 -16.25 55.10
N LEU A 93 -3.80 -17.04 54.13
CA LEU A 93 -2.43 -16.93 53.58
C LEU A 93 -2.37 -16.02 52.35
N ILE A 94 -3.37 -16.10 51.47
CA ILE A 94 -3.56 -15.19 50.35
C ILE A 94 -4.03 -13.82 50.87
N ASP A 95 -4.92 -13.81 51.87
CA ASP A 95 -5.38 -12.59 52.55
C ASP A 95 -4.20 -11.90 53.25
N ARG A 96 -3.30 -12.63 53.93
CA ARG A 96 -2.07 -12.06 54.51
C ARG A 96 -1.09 -11.54 53.47
N TYR A 97 -0.99 -12.19 52.30
CA TYR A 97 -0.12 -11.76 51.21
C TYR A 97 -0.64 -10.46 50.59
N ASN A 98 -1.95 -10.38 50.34
CA ASN A 98 -2.62 -9.19 49.84
C ASN A 98 -2.57 -8.03 50.86
N GLU A 99 -2.67 -8.32 52.17
CA GLU A 99 -2.50 -7.33 53.25
C GLU A 99 -1.05 -6.81 53.36
N LEU A 100 -0.05 -7.63 53.02
CA LEU A 100 1.38 -7.25 53.09
C LEU A 100 1.88 -6.47 51.86
N ILE A 101 1.33 -6.73 50.67
CA ILE A 101 1.81 -6.15 49.40
C ILE A 101 0.79 -5.20 48.76
N GLY A 102 -0.51 -5.48 48.85
CA GLY A 102 -1.58 -4.79 48.11
C GLY A 102 -1.67 -3.29 48.38
N ASP A 103 -1.39 -2.86 49.62
CA ASP A 103 -1.44 -1.44 50.01
C ASP A 103 -0.09 -0.71 49.88
N ARG A 104 0.99 -1.39 49.49
CA ARG A 104 2.36 -0.85 49.53
C ARG A 104 2.99 -0.58 48.17
N ILE A 105 2.41 -1.10 47.09
CA ILE A 105 2.88 -0.88 45.72
C ILE A 105 1.72 -0.27 44.95
N THR A 106 1.78 1.04 44.73
CA THR A 106 0.76 1.79 44.02
C THR A 106 1.00 1.74 42.50
N ASP A 107 -0.03 2.01 41.70
CA ASP A 107 0.14 2.13 40.24
C ASP A 107 1.11 3.26 39.89
N ALA A 108 1.22 4.30 40.74
CA ALA A 108 2.20 5.35 40.60
C ALA A 108 3.65 4.86 40.77
N ASP A 109 3.91 3.85 41.61
CA ASP A 109 5.24 3.25 41.77
C ASP A 109 5.64 2.44 40.52
N ILE A 110 4.65 1.79 39.87
CA ILE A 110 4.87 1.05 38.61
C ILE A 110 5.15 2.03 37.46
N THR A 111 4.36 3.09 37.34
CA THR A 111 4.56 4.13 36.31
C THR A 111 5.88 4.88 36.50
N ALA A 112 6.23 5.28 37.72
CA ALA A 112 7.51 5.93 37.99
C ALA A 112 8.73 5.02 37.69
N THR A 113 8.56 3.70 37.81
CA THR A 113 9.61 2.72 37.45
C THR A 113 9.65 2.48 35.94
N TRP A 114 8.50 2.50 35.26
CA TRP A 114 8.40 2.44 33.79
C TRP A 114 9.12 3.62 33.13
N ASP A 115 8.90 4.83 33.63
CA ASP A 115 9.54 6.06 33.13
C ASP A 115 11.05 6.12 33.42
N SER A 116 11.54 5.30 34.35
CA SER A 116 12.96 5.21 34.70
C SER A 116 13.78 4.29 33.78
N GLY A 117 13.12 3.49 32.92
CA GLY A 117 13.77 2.62 31.94
C GLY A 117 14.39 1.33 32.51
N ASP A 118 14.22 1.02 33.79
CA ASP A 118 14.69 -0.23 34.40
C ASP A 118 13.65 -1.36 34.28
N GLY A 119 13.62 -1.99 33.10
CA GLY A 119 12.69 -3.08 32.77
C GLY A 119 12.80 -4.32 33.66
N SER A 120 13.90 -4.50 34.41
CA SER A 120 14.06 -5.64 35.32
C SER A 120 13.24 -5.46 36.61
N THR A 121 13.10 -4.22 37.07
CA THR A 121 12.34 -3.85 38.28
C THR A 121 10.84 -3.78 38.01
N VAL A 122 10.44 -3.30 36.82
CA VAL A 122 9.03 -3.34 36.35
C VAL A 122 8.48 -4.77 36.33
N ARG A 123 9.28 -5.71 35.82
CA ARG A 123 8.91 -7.13 35.76
C ARG A 123 8.72 -7.73 37.15
N LEU A 124 9.62 -7.45 38.09
CA LEU A 124 9.52 -7.94 39.47
C LEU A 124 8.30 -7.36 40.21
N LEU A 125 7.95 -6.10 39.97
CA LEU A 125 6.78 -5.45 40.56
C LEU A 125 5.46 -5.98 39.96
N ALA A 126 5.43 -6.25 38.65
CA ALA A 126 4.29 -6.87 37.98
C ALA A 126 4.08 -8.34 38.44
N GLU A 127 5.16 -9.10 38.58
CA GLU A 127 5.14 -10.47 39.12
C GLU A 127 4.66 -10.49 40.58
N ALA A 128 5.02 -9.49 41.41
CA ALA A 128 4.59 -9.35 42.80
C ALA A 128 3.10 -8.94 42.96
N LYS A 129 2.49 -8.33 41.94
CA LYS A 129 1.04 -8.05 41.91
C LYS A 129 0.19 -9.24 41.45
N GLY A 130 0.79 -10.41 41.25
CA GLY A 130 0.08 -11.62 40.82
C GLY A 130 -0.16 -11.70 39.31
N VAL A 131 0.50 -10.86 38.50
CA VAL A 131 0.48 -10.97 37.04
C VAL A 131 1.48 -12.06 36.63
N ARG A 132 1.16 -13.33 36.86
CA ARG A 132 1.90 -14.46 36.27
C ARG A 132 1.23 -14.91 34.97
N SER A 133 1.97 -14.70 33.88
CA SER A 133 1.77 -15.29 32.56
C SER A 133 2.01 -16.80 32.60
N ASN A 134 0.93 -17.58 32.47
CA ASN A 134 0.95 -18.94 31.96
C ASN A 134 -0.40 -19.16 31.23
N GLY A 135 -0.40 -19.00 29.91
CA GLY A 135 -1.42 -19.54 28.99
C GLY A 135 -2.85 -18.98 29.00
N GLU A 136 -3.34 -18.35 30.09
CA GLU A 136 -4.74 -17.89 30.18
C GLU A 136 -4.97 -16.41 29.89
N THR A 137 -3.91 -15.61 29.83
CA THR A 137 -3.97 -14.21 29.39
C THR A 137 -3.32 -14.09 28.02
N VAL A 138 -4.04 -14.53 26.98
CA VAL A 138 -4.12 -13.65 25.79
C VAL A 138 -4.49 -12.29 26.37
N SER A 139 -3.54 -11.35 26.39
CA SER A 139 -3.74 -10.02 26.94
C SER A 139 -5.06 -9.48 26.41
N GLU A 140 -5.85 -8.85 27.28
CA GLU A 140 -7.17 -8.32 26.91
C GLU A 140 -7.10 -7.43 25.66
N SER A 141 -5.95 -6.76 25.46
CA SER A 141 -5.62 -5.99 24.27
C SER A 141 -5.70 -6.82 22.97
N ILE A 142 -5.18 -8.06 22.92
CA ILE A 142 -5.24 -8.90 21.70
C ILE A 142 -6.66 -9.39 21.46
N LYS A 143 -7.38 -9.77 22.53
CA LYS A 143 -8.79 -10.18 22.41
C LYS A 143 -9.60 -9.03 21.83
N ASN A 144 -9.34 -7.80 22.29
CA ASN A 144 -9.95 -6.59 21.75
C ASN A 144 -9.54 -6.36 20.29
N GLN A 145 -8.27 -6.48 19.93
CA GLN A 145 -7.82 -6.34 18.53
C GLN A 145 -8.46 -7.39 17.61
N LEU A 146 -8.54 -8.65 18.04
CA LEU A 146 -9.17 -9.72 17.27
C LEU A 146 -10.68 -9.48 17.14
N ALA A 147 -11.35 -9.04 18.21
CA ALA A 147 -12.76 -8.70 18.18
C ALA A 147 -13.03 -7.51 17.23
N ILE A 148 -12.20 -6.47 17.29
CA ILE A 148 -12.27 -5.32 16.36
C ILE A 148 -12.11 -5.79 14.92
N HIS A 149 -11.06 -6.58 14.63
CA HIS A 149 -10.82 -7.11 13.29
C HIS A 149 -12.00 -7.96 12.79
N GLN A 150 -12.56 -8.84 13.63
CA GLN A 150 -13.74 -9.63 13.29
C GLN A 150 -14.95 -8.76 13.00
N ASN A 151 -15.20 -7.71 13.80
CA ASN A 151 -16.30 -6.78 13.58
C ASN A 151 -16.12 -5.96 12.30
N LEU A 152 -14.88 -5.52 12.00
CA LEU A 152 -14.56 -4.84 10.74
C LEU A 152 -14.78 -5.77 9.54
N HIS A 153 -14.40 -7.05 9.65
CA HIS A 153 -14.65 -8.02 8.60
C HIS A 153 -16.15 -8.27 8.37
N LEU A 154 -16.94 -8.31 9.45
CA LEU A 154 -18.40 -8.38 9.35
C LEU A 154 -19.00 -7.12 8.71
N LEU A 155 -18.44 -5.95 9.02
CA LEU A 155 -18.83 -4.68 8.41
C LEU A 155 -18.57 -4.68 6.90
N VAL A 156 -17.37 -5.07 6.47
CA VAL A 156 -17.00 -5.22 5.06
C VAL A 156 -17.99 -6.14 4.33
N LYS A 157 -18.30 -7.31 4.92
CA LYS A 157 -19.26 -8.25 4.34
C LYS A 157 -20.68 -7.70 4.24
N LYS A 158 -21.14 -6.99 5.28
CA LYS A 158 -22.50 -6.41 5.34
C LYS A 158 -22.77 -5.47 4.16
N ASP A 159 -21.75 -4.73 3.72
CA ASP A 159 -21.84 -3.74 2.65
C ASP A 159 -21.44 -4.29 1.27
N GLY A 160 -21.24 -5.60 1.16
CA GLY A 160 -20.84 -6.26 -0.09
C GLY A 160 -19.39 -6.00 -0.49
N GLY A 161 -18.56 -5.53 0.45
CA GLY A 161 -17.12 -5.41 0.26
C GLY A 161 -16.48 -6.78 0.07
N SER A 162 -15.55 -6.87 -0.88
CA SER A 162 -14.86 -8.10 -1.20
C SER A 162 -13.74 -8.37 -0.18
N THR A 163 -13.59 -9.62 0.24
CA THR A 163 -12.47 -10.07 1.09
C THR A 163 -11.49 -10.93 0.30
N ARG A 164 -11.54 -10.81 -1.04
CA ARG A 164 -10.80 -11.66 -1.97
C ARG A 164 -9.31 -11.36 -1.92
N SER A 165 -8.54 -12.43 -2.15
CA SER A 165 -7.13 -12.36 -2.48
C SER A 165 -6.91 -11.47 -3.70
N LEU A 166 -5.83 -10.68 -3.68
CA LEU A 166 -5.42 -9.95 -4.88
C LEU A 166 -4.84 -10.88 -5.94
N ASN A 167 -4.26 -12.01 -5.54
CA ASN A 167 -3.72 -13.01 -6.46
C ASN A 167 -4.77 -13.85 -7.17
N GLU A 168 -5.97 -13.97 -6.60
CA GLU A 168 -7.03 -14.85 -7.11
C GLU A 168 -8.37 -14.10 -7.21
N PRO A 169 -8.48 -13.02 -8.01
CA PRO A 169 -9.68 -12.17 -8.08
C PRO A 169 -10.92 -12.92 -8.60
N SER A 170 -10.70 -14.01 -9.34
CA SER A 170 -11.75 -14.87 -9.93
C SER A 170 -12.28 -15.94 -8.99
N GLU A 171 -11.65 -16.19 -7.84
CA GLU A 171 -12.23 -17.12 -6.87
C GLU A 171 -13.62 -16.60 -6.46
N LYS A 172 -14.62 -17.47 -6.60
CA LYS A 172 -15.96 -17.17 -6.08
C LYS A 172 -15.79 -16.90 -4.59
N GLU A 173 -16.49 -15.89 -4.09
CA GLU A 173 -16.69 -15.73 -2.65
C GLU A 173 -17.38 -16.99 -2.14
N ASP A 174 -16.61 -17.98 -1.76
CA ASP A 174 -17.13 -18.99 -0.89
C ASP A 174 -17.37 -18.29 0.44
N ASP A 175 -18.64 -18.18 0.81
CA ASP A 175 -19.13 -17.66 2.10
C ASP A 175 -18.47 -18.33 3.32
N ALA A 176 -17.65 -19.37 3.10
CA ALA A 176 -16.63 -19.89 4.00
C ALA A 176 -15.58 -18.80 4.28
N GLY A 177 -16.01 -17.81 5.07
CA GLY A 177 -15.21 -16.67 5.45
C GLY A 177 -13.86 -17.09 5.98
N PHE A 178 -12.86 -16.25 5.73
CA PHE A 178 -11.58 -16.21 6.42
C PHE A 178 -11.30 -17.45 7.26
N ASP A 179 -10.85 -18.53 6.62
CA ASP A 179 -10.66 -19.78 7.34
C ASP A 179 -9.54 -19.58 8.36
N TRP A 180 -9.92 -19.23 9.58
CA TRP A 180 -9.00 -19.07 10.71
C TRP A 180 -8.27 -20.39 10.97
N HIS A 181 -8.82 -21.54 10.54
CA HIS A 181 -8.10 -22.80 10.60
C HIS A 181 -7.08 -22.95 9.49
N TYR A 182 -7.10 -22.16 8.43
CA TYR A 182 -6.07 -22.20 7.38
C TYR A 182 -4.72 -21.70 7.90
N PHE A 183 -4.71 -20.55 8.61
CA PHE A 183 -3.49 -19.91 9.11
C PHE A 183 -3.05 -20.49 10.47
N ASN A 184 -2.57 -21.73 10.46
CA ASN A 184 -2.04 -22.39 11.66
C ASN A 184 -0.70 -23.07 11.37
N ALA A 185 0.01 -23.43 12.45
CA ALA A 185 1.30 -24.13 12.39
C ALA A 185 1.26 -25.42 11.56
N ASP A 186 0.20 -26.21 11.69
CA ASP A 186 0.05 -27.50 11.01
C ASP A 186 -0.14 -27.35 9.50
N ASN A 187 -0.56 -26.19 9.00
CA ASN A 187 -0.73 -25.91 7.58
C ASN A 187 0.49 -25.23 6.95
N MET A 188 1.50 -24.86 7.74
CA MET A 188 2.77 -24.33 7.22
C MET A 188 3.64 -25.47 6.70
N ASP A 189 4.24 -25.24 5.53
CA ASP A 189 5.28 -26.12 4.98
C ASP A 189 6.67 -25.56 5.27
N LYS A 190 6.85 -24.25 5.01
CA LYS A 190 8.15 -23.60 5.11
C LYS A 190 8.03 -22.22 5.72
N VAL A 191 8.94 -21.90 6.63
CA VAL A 191 9.10 -20.55 7.18
C VAL A 191 10.53 -20.11 6.93
N LYS A 192 10.71 -18.93 6.36
CA LYS A 192 12.02 -18.31 6.15
C LYS A 192 12.04 -16.91 6.74
N PRO A 193 13.13 -16.45 7.36
CA PRO A 193 13.30 -15.05 7.68
C PRO A 193 13.18 -14.19 6.41
N GLN A 194 12.42 -13.10 6.50
CA GLN A 194 12.34 -12.10 5.44
C GLN A 194 13.15 -10.87 5.88
N GLY A 195 14.25 -10.60 5.16
CA GLY A 195 15.25 -9.59 5.54
C GLY A 195 15.03 -8.19 4.95
N GLY A 196 15.77 -7.22 5.52
CA GLY A 196 15.84 -5.81 5.12
C GLY A 196 14.99 -4.85 5.98
N GLY A 197 15.61 -3.81 6.53
CA GLY A 197 14.94 -2.67 7.20
C GLY A 197 14.98 -2.68 8.74
N ALA A 198 14.30 -1.71 9.36
CA ALA A 198 14.25 -1.55 10.83
C ALA A 198 13.57 -2.73 11.54
N ASN A 199 12.66 -3.42 10.84
CA ASN A 199 11.94 -4.61 11.29
C ASN A 199 12.62 -5.92 10.88
N GLU A 200 13.90 -5.88 10.49
CA GLU A 200 14.63 -7.08 10.05
C GLU A 200 14.52 -8.18 11.11
N GLY A 201 13.72 -9.19 10.75
CA GLY A 201 13.55 -10.38 11.54
C GLY A 201 12.38 -10.56 12.48
N SER A 202 11.48 -9.59 12.55
CA SER A 202 10.10 -9.84 12.99
C SER A 202 9.21 -10.29 11.83
N MET A 203 9.77 -10.42 10.63
CA MET A 203 9.07 -10.77 9.40
C MET A 203 9.57 -12.10 8.85
N PHE A 204 8.63 -12.93 8.41
CA PHE A 204 8.89 -14.27 7.91
C PHE A 204 8.10 -14.49 6.62
N LYS A 205 8.75 -15.01 5.58
CA LYS A 205 8.04 -15.56 4.44
C LYS A 205 7.58 -16.97 4.80
N VAL A 206 6.27 -17.20 4.77
CA VAL A 206 5.63 -18.47 5.09
C VAL A 206 5.04 -19.06 3.81
N THR A 207 5.48 -20.26 3.45
CA THR A 207 4.86 -21.08 2.41
C THR A 207 3.95 -22.11 3.09
N MET A 208 2.68 -22.10 2.71
CA MET A 208 1.67 -23.06 3.19
C MET A 208 1.80 -24.39 2.45
N LYS A 209 1.20 -25.46 2.97
CA LYS A 209 1.25 -26.82 2.37
C LYS A 209 0.63 -26.92 0.98
N ASP A 210 -0.25 -25.99 0.61
CA ASP A 210 -0.81 -25.90 -0.74
C ASP A 210 0.07 -25.08 -1.71
N GLY A 211 1.20 -24.55 -1.23
CA GLY A 211 2.13 -23.73 -1.99
C GLY A 211 1.86 -22.22 -1.95
N LYS A 212 0.75 -21.76 -1.36
CA LYS A 212 0.47 -20.32 -1.23
C LYS A 212 1.47 -19.68 -0.27
N GLU A 213 1.86 -18.44 -0.57
CA GLU A 213 2.87 -17.72 0.19
C GLU A 213 2.28 -16.51 0.91
N PHE A 214 2.79 -16.23 2.10
CA PHE A 214 2.39 -15.12 2.96
C PHE A 214 3.59 -14.49 3.63
N LEU A 215 3.49 -13.21 3.95
CA LEU A 215 4.35 -12.53 4.91
C LEU A 215 3.72 -12.67 6.29
N TYR A 216 4.40 -13.33 7.23
CA TYR A 216 4.02 -13.35 8.63
C TYR A 216 4.86 -12.33 9.41
N LYS A 217 4.21 -11.35 10.05
CA LYS A 217 4.88 -10.28 10.80
C LYS A 217 4.48 -10.31 12.27
N VAL A 218 5.49 -10.37 13.14
CA VAL A 218 5.39 -10.41 14.61
C VAL A 218 5.83 -9.06 15.16
N ALA A 219 4.99 -8.04 14.98
CA ALA A 219 5.20 -6.69 15.48
C ALA A 219 3.92 -6.24 16.21
N SER A 220 4.08 -5.94 17.50
CA SER A 220 2.97 -5.46 18.35
C SER A 220 2.66 -4.01 17.99
N GLY A 221 1.44 -3.74 17.53
CA GLY A 221 1.03 -2.43 17.00
C GLY A 221 0.71 -2.52 15.51
N ASP A 222 1.69 -2.95 14.71
CA ASP A 222 1.57 -3.02 13.26
C ASP A 222 0.38 -3.85 12.78
N ALA A 223 0.12 -4.98 13.45
CA ALA A 223 -0.99 -5.85 13.08
C ALA A 223 -2.35 -5.14 13.13
N GLN A 224 -2.52 -4.21 14.08
CA GLN A 224 -3.73 -3.43 14.21
C GLN A 224 -3.85 -2.38 13.11
N GLY A 225 -2.78 -1.63 12.81
CA GLY A 225 -2.77 -0.65 11.73
C GLY A 225 -3.00 -1.29 10.36
N GLU A 226 -2.33 -2.42 10.08
CA GLU A 226 -2.56 -3.21 8.85
C GLU A 226 -4.01 -3.67 8.73
N SER A 227 -4.61 -4.13 9.83
CA SER A 227 -6.01 -4.51 9.88
C SER A 227 -6.93 -3.33 9.59
N TYR A 228 -6.66 -2.15 10.14
CA TYR A 228 -7.48 -0.96 9.89
C TYR A 228 -7.42 -0.54 8.44
N TRP A 229 -6.21 -0.47 7.88
CA TRP A 229 -6.00 -0.08 6.50
C TRP A 229 -6.67 -1.04 5.52
N TYR A 230 -6.40 -2.34 5.67
CA TYR A 230 -7.04 -3.39 4.86
C TYR A 230 -8.57 -3.33 4.98
N SER A 231 -9.10 -3.17 6.19
CA SER A 231 -10.55 -3.16 6.38
C SER A 231 -11.21 -1.93 5.75
N LEU A 232 -10.57 -0.76 5.83
CA LEU A 232 -11.08 0.47 5.20
C LEU A 232 -11.07 0.34 3.67
N ASP A 233 -9.98 -0.19 3.09
CA ASP A 233 -9.85 -0.51 1.67
C ASP A 233 -11.01 -1.41 1.17
N ARG A 234 -11.30 -2.49 1.90
CA ARG A 234 -12.42 -3.39 1.53
C ARG A 234 -13.79 -2.76 1.74
N TYR A 235 -13.94 -1.94 2.77
CA TYR A 235 -15.22 -1.31 3.11
C TYR A 235 -15.62 -0.20 2.12
N PHE A 236 -14.62 0.53 1.62
CA PHE A 236 -14.80 1.54 0.57
C PHE A 236 -14.77 0.92 -0.84
N GLY A 237 -14.41 -0.36 -0.96
CA GLY A 237 -14.56 -1.14 -2.19
C GLY A 237 -13.48 -0.93 -3.23
N THR A 238 -12.33 -0.34 -2.86
CA THR A 238 -11.18 -0.14 -3.76
C THR A 238 -10.40 -1.43 -3.98
N ASN A 239 -10.29 -2.28 -2.96
CA ASN A 239 -9.71 -3.63 -3.04
C ASN A 239 -8.27 -3.65 -3.58
N ILE A 240 -7.42 -2.74 -3.10
CA ILE A 240 -6.02 -2.63 -3.52
C ILE A 240 -5.03 -3.17 -2.49
N SER A 241 -5.47 -3.40 -1.24
CA SER A 241 -4.62 -3.93 -0.17
C SER A 241 -4.43 -5.44 -0.27
N PRO A 242 -3.21 -5.97 -0.07
CA PRO A 242 -3.00 -7.39 0.14
C PRO A 242 -3.85 -7.90 1.31
N ARG A 243 -4.35 -9.12 1.21
CA ARG A 243 -5.22 -9.68 2.25
C ARG A 243 -4.48 -9.85 3.58
N ILE A 244 -5.11 -9.43 4.69
CA ILE A 244 -4.55 -9.54 6.05
C ILE A 244 -5.30 -10.59 6.90
N ALA A 245 -4.55 -11.35 7.71
CA ALA A 245 -5.02 -12.33 8.70
C ALA A 245 -4.47 -12.00 10.09
N MET A 246 -5.31 -11.74 11.08
CA MET A 246 -4.84 -11.55 12.46
C MET A 246 -4.64 -12.89 13.17
N MET A 247 -3.40 -13.37 13.26
CA MET A 247 -3.11 -14.71 13.77
C MET A 247 -1.83 -14.78 14.56
N ASN A 248 -1.89 -15.45 15.71
CA ASN A 248 -0.71 -15.85 16.45
C ASN A 248 -0.47 -17.34 16.29
N VAL A 249 0.61 -17.71 15.63
CA VAL A 249 1.02 -19.11 15.49
C VAL A 249 2.00 -19.56 16.59
N GLY A 250 2.28 -18.69 17.55
CA GLY A 250 3.29 -18.89 18.57
C GLY A 250 4.72 -18.85 18.00
N ILE A 251 5.71 -18.99 18.88
CA ILE A 251 7.10 -19.03 18.43
C ILE A 251 7.49 -20.36 17.79
N GLY A 252 6.88 -21.48 18.19
CA GLY A 252 7.29 -22.82 17.75
C GLY A 252 7.48 -22.96 16.23
N PRO A 253 6.49 -22.58 15.39
CA PRO A 253 6.60 -22.70 13.93
C PRO A 253 7.70 -21.84 13.31
N ILE A 254 8.05 -20.72 13.94
CA ILE A 254 9.07 -19.78 13.47
C ILE A 254 10.43 -19.94 14.15
N GLU A 255 10.53 -20.76 15.21
CA GLU A 255 11.75 -20.96 16.00
C GLU A 255 12.88 -21.51 15.14
N SER A 256 12.59 -22.43 14.22
CA SER A 256 13.56 -22.96 13.27
C SER A 256 14.11 -21.89 12.31
N ALA A 257 13.25 -20.98 11.84
CA ALA A 257 13.65 -19.86 11.00
C ALA A 257 14.49 -18.83 11.78
N ILE A 258 14.13 -18.57 13.04
CA ILE A 258 14.92 -17.74 13.96
C ILE A 258 16.30 -18.39 14.18
N ASP A 259 16.34 -19.69 14.43
CA ASP A 259 17.57 -20.44 14.65
C ASP A 259 18.45 -20.50 13.40
N GLU A 260 17.88 -20.54 12.20
CA GLU A 260 18.62 -20.43 10.93
C GLU A 260 19.27 -19.04 10.80
N ASP A 261 18.55 -17.97 11.08
CA ASP A 261 19.08 -16.59 11.04
C ASP A 261 20.16 -16.34 12.12
N VAL A 262 19.90 -16.82 13.33
CA VAL A 262 20.85 -16.82 14.44
C VAL A 262 22.04 -17.72 14.13
N GLY A 263 21.83 -18.86 13.47
CA GLY A 263 22.83 -19.83 13.05
C GLY A 263 23.78 -19.24 12.02
N ALA A 264 23.27 -18.53 11.02
CA ALA A 264 24.07 -17.74 10.09
C ALA A 264 24.94 -16.72 10.84
N SER A 265 24.37 -16.02 11.83
CA SER A 265 25.09 -15.08 12.70
C SER A 265 26.13 -15.77 13.62
N LYS A 266 25.85 -16.98 14.11
CA LYS A 266 26.80 -17.81 14.88
C LYS A 266 27.90 -18.40 14.00
N SER A 267 27.66 -18.64 12.71
CA SER A 267 28.73 -19.03 11.77
C SER A 267 29.75 -17.91 11.57
N ILE A 268 29.32 -16.64 11.65
CA ILE A 268 30.22 -15.48 11.69
C ILE A 268 31.07 -15.50 12.98
N LYS A 269 30.49 -15.86 14.13
CA LYS A 269 31.26 -16.13 15.37
C LYS A 269 32.29 -17.24 15.15
N GLY A 270 31.90 -18.32 14.48
CA GLY A 270 32.79 -19.42 14.10
C GLY A 270 33.96 -18.94 13.24
N LEU A 271 33.68 -18.16 12.18
CA LEU A 271 34.70 -17.57 11.30
C LEU A 271 35.63 -16.58 12.01
N VAL A 272 35.14 -15.82 12.99
CA VAL A 272 35.95 -14.91 13.81
C VAL A 272 36.80 -15.68 14.84
N ALA A 273 36.28 -16.79 15.37
CA ALA A 273 37.01 -17.68 16.27
C ALA A 273 38.08 -18.52 15.55
N ASP A 274 37.80 -19.01 14.34
CA ASP A 274 38.70 -19.84 13.53
C ASP A 274 39.80 -19.02 12.84
N LYS A 275 39.52 -17.76 12.47
CA LYS A 275 40.56 -16.81 12.07
C LYS A 275 41.30 -16.30 13.30
N ARG A 276 42.13 -17.15 13.92
CA ARG A 276 43.19 -16.85 14.92
C ARG A 276 43.37 -15.36 15.29
N LEU A 277 42.39 -14.76 15.95
CA LEU A 277 42.55 -13.52 16.73
C LEU A 277 43.09 -13.83 18.13
N ASP A 278 43.49 -15.09 18.36
CA ASP A 278 44.26 -15.55 19.51
C ASP A 278 45.73 -15.13 19.40
N GLY A 279 46.21 -14.84 18.18
CA GLY A 279 47.44 -14.09 17.99
C GLY A 279 47.17 -12.66 18.39
N LYS A 280 47.28 -12.34 19.69
CA LYS A 280 47.14 -11.00 20.32
C LYS A 280 47.00 -9.92 19.25
N PRO A 281 45.79 -9.60 18.75
CA PRO A 281 45.62 -8.45 17.90
C PRO A 281 46.19 -7.33 18.73
N ASP A 282 47.26 -6.72 18.23
CA ASP A 282 47.97 -5.68 18.95
C ASP A 282 46.90 -4.74 19.48
N SER A 283 46.71 -4.74 20.80
CA SER A 283 45.60 -4.05 21.46
C SER A 283 45.70 -2.53 21.26
N SER A 284 46.80 -2.07 20.65
CA SER A 284 47.01 -0.72 20.18
C SER A 284 46.44 -0.44 18.78
N SER A 285 46.11 -1.46 17.97
CA SER A 285 45.49 -1.27 16.66
C SER A 285 43.97 -1.08 16.82
N GLY A 286 43.48 0.12 16.50
CA GLY A 286 42.05 0.49 16.64
C GLY A 286 41.08 -0.48 15.94
N ILE A 287 41.54 -1.19 14.91
CA ILE A 287 40.75 -2.14 14.11
C ILE A 287 40.28 -3.34 14.93
N GLY A 288 41.13 -3.92 15.79
CA GLY A 288 40.76 -5.08 16.62
C GLY A 288 39.69 -4.75 17.66
N ARG A 289 39.70 -3.50 18.17
CA ARG A 289 38.66 -2.99 19.08
C ARG A 289 37.33 -2.77 18.36
N ILE A 290 37.37 -2.18 17.16
CA ILE A 290 36.18 -1.94 16.33
C ILE A 290 35.48 -3.25 15.99
N ILE A 291 36.22 -4.29 15.59
CA ILE A 291 35.64 -5.61 15.26
C ILE A 291 35.00 -6.29 16.47
N LYS A 292 35.62 -6.22 17.65
CA LYS A 292 35.04 -6.82 18.87
C LYS A 292 33.76 -6.09 19.31
N THR A 293 33.77 -4.76 19.27
CA THR A 293 32.60 -3.96 19.63
C THR A 293 31.45 -4.21 18.66
N SER A 294 31.70 -4.27 17.35
CA SER A 294 30.64 -4.51 16.35
C SER A 294 30.02 -5.91 16.47
N ILE A 295 30.82 -6.93 16.80
CA ILE A 295 30.30 -8.29 17.05
C ILE A 295 29.46 -8.33 18.32
N ALA A 296 29.92 -7.73 19.42
CA ALA A 296 29.15 -7.69 20.67
C ALA A 296 27.81 -6.94 20.50
N GLN A 297 27.83 -5.80 19.79
CA GLN A 297 26.62 -5.05 19.45
C GLN A 297 25.65 -5.89 18.61
N ARG A 298 26.15 -6.61 17.60
CA ARG A 298 25.31 -7.50 16.77
C ARG A 298 24.71 -8.64 17.57
N LEU A 299 25.41 -9.20 18.55
CA LEU A 299 24.88 -10.28 19.38
C LEU A 299 23.82 -9.80 20.37
N ASN A 300 24.05 -8.67 21.03
CA ASN A 300 23.04 -8.06 21.90
C ASN A 300 21.78 -7.73 21.09
N TRP A 301 21.95 -7.16 19.89
CA TRP A 301 20.84 -6.86 18.99
C TRP A 301 20.05 -8.12 18.60
N VAL A 302 20.73 -9.24 18.30
CA VAL A 302 20.07 -10.53 18.01
C VAL A 302 19.31 -11.06 19.23
N GLU A 303 19.88 -11.00 20.43
CA GLU A 303 19.23 -11.48 21.65
C GLU A 303 18.01 -10.62 22.02
N GLU A 304 18.15 -9.30 22.01
CA GLU A 304 17.04 -8.36 22.20
C GLU A 304 15.93 -8.61 21.16
N ARG A 305 16.31 -8.87 19.90
CA ARG A 305 15.37 -9.17 18.83
C ARG A 305 14.61 -10.48 19.07
N VAL A 306 15.29 -11.57 19.43
CA VAL A 306 14.62 -12.84 19.75
C VAL A 306 13.68 -12.66 20.94
N ASN A 307 14.09 -11.89 21.95
CA ASN A 307 13.24 -11.59 23.09
C ASN A 307 12.03 -10.72 22.69
N ARG A 308 12.18 -9.74 21.79
CA ARG A 308 11.04 -8.98 21.25
C ARG A 308 10.06 -9.88 20.52
N ILE A 309 10.53 -10.76 19.64
CA ILE A 309 9.67 -11.70 18.89
C ILE A 309 8.95 -12.65 19.85
N LYS A 310 9.67 -13.20 20.84
CA LYS A 310 9.09 -14.03 21.90
C LYS A 310 8.00 -13.26 22.65
N ASN A 311 8.32 -12.08 23.15
CA ASN A 311 7.36 -11.28 23.90
C ASN A 311 6.14 -10.90 23.05
N SER A 312 6.33 -10.47 21.80
CA SER A 312 5.21 -10.12 20.90
C SER A 312 4.37 -11.34 20.54
N SER A 313 4.99 -12.49 20.27
CA SER A 313 4.26 -13.74 19.99
C SER A 313 3.56 -14.29 21.23
N ASP A 314 4.18 -14.22 22.41
CA ASP A 314 3.57 -14.62 23.68
C ASP A 314 2.39 -13.70 24.03
N LEU A 315 2.50 -12.42 23.67
CA LEU A 315 1.42 -11.44 23.69
C LEU A 315 0.51 -11.57 22.47
N GLY A 316 0.31 -12.75 21.86
CA GLY A 316 -0.74 -12.92 20.84
C GLY A 316 -0.56 -12.13 19.55
N GLY A 317 0.56 -11.43 19.39
CA GLY A 317 0.82 -10.52 18.28
C GLY A 317 1.32 -11.28 17.07
N GLY A 318 0.65 -11.08 15.95
CA GLY A 318 1.04 -11.65 14.66
C GLY A 318 -0.03 -11.40 13.61
N HIS A 319 0.39 -11.21 12.37
CA HIS A 319 -0.53 -11.23 11.24
C HIS A 319 0.12 -11.85 10.01
N PHE A 320 -0.69 -12.49 9.18
CA PHE A 320 -0.32 -12.84 7.81
C PHE A 320 -0.78 -11.74 6.88
N MET A 321 0.05 -11.39 5.93
CA MET A 321 -0.26 -10.60 4.77
C MET A 321 -0.04 -11.49 3.56
N GLU A 322 -0.97 -11.46 2.60
CA GLU A 322 -0.81 -12.13 1.32
C GLU A 322 0.53 -11.76 0.68
N TRP A 323 1.29 -12.76 0.22
CA TRP A 323 2.52 -12.47 -0.50
C TRP A 323 2.18 -11.89 -1.87
N MET A 324 2.83 -10.78 -2.20
CA MET A 324 2.63 -10.08 -3.45
C MET A 324 3.94 -10.09 -4.23
N ASP A 325 3.85 -10.54 -5.48
CA ASP A 325 4.94 -10.36 -6.43
C ASP A 325 4.89 -8.93 -6.98
N GLY A 326 6.03 -8.27 -6.99
CA GLY A 326 6.16 -6.90 -7.48
C GLY A 326 7.59 -6.41 -7.37
N GLU A 327 7.88 -5.33 -8.09
CA GLU A 327 9.17 -4.65 -7.95
C GLU A 327 9.13 -3.71 -6.74
N LYS A 328 10.11 -3.86 -5.86
CA LYS A 328 10.35 -2.88 -4.80
C LYS A 328 10.86 -1.59 -5.41
N TRP A 329 10.43 -0.47 -4.85
CA TRP A 329 11.09 0.81 -5.10
C TRP A 329 12.49 0.76 -4.51
N VAL A 330 13.48 1.25 -5.24
CA VAL A 330 14.85 1.33 -4.75
C VAL A 330 15.27 2.77 -4.80
N LYS A 331 15.70 3.31 -3.66
CA LYS A 331 16.38 4.61 -3.65
C LYS A 331 17.75 4.43 -4.30
N ASP A 332 17.94 4.98 -5.49
CA ASP A 332 19.28 5.02 -6.07
C ASP A 332 20.12 6.08 -5.35
N SER A 333 20.99 5.60 -4.46
CA SER A 333 21.92 6.46 -3.73
C SER A 333 22.98 7.14 -4.62
N SER A 334 23.13 6.74 -5.88
CA SER A 334 24.14 7.26 -6.82
C SER A 334 23.63 8.38 -7.74
N VAL A 335 22.32 8.50 -7.96
CA VAL A 335 21.74 9.46 -8.93
C VAL A 335 21.16 10.70 -8.24
N GLY A 336 21.23 10.79 -6.91
CA GLY A 336 20.69 11.95 -6.19
C GLY A 336 19.17 11.92 -6.20
N ALA A 337 18.62 11.07 -5.34
CA ALA A 337 17.23 11.09 -4.92
C ALA A 337 16.14 10.90 -5.98
N ASP A 338 16.42 10.59 -7.25
CA ASP A 338 15.33 10.19 -8.15
C ASP A 338 14.79 8.78 -7.83
N ILE A 339 13.45 8.64 -7.88
CA ILE A 339 12.78 7.33 -7.81
C ILE A 339 13.02 6.67 -9.16
N VAL A 340 13.92 5.71 -9.15
CA VAL A 340 14.06 4.75 -10.23
C VAL A 340 13.54 3.43 -9.72
N THR A 341 12.79 2.72 -10.56
CA THR A 341 12.68 1.26 -10.40
C THR A 341 14.10 0.71 -10.34
N ARG A 342 14.30 -0.55 -9.91
CA ARG A 342 15.66 -1.11 -9.91
C ARG A 342 16.33 -1.06 -11.30
N SER A 343 15.55 -0.88 -12.37
CA SER A 343 15.96 -0.66 -13.75
C SER A 343 16.11 0.80 -14.20
N GLY A 344 15.56 1.78 -13.46
CA GLY A 344 15.43 3.17 -13.90
C GLY A 344 14.53 3.37 -15.10
N ASP A 345 13.60 2.43 -15.29
CA ASP A 345 12.75 2.35 -16.46
C ASP A 345 11.46 3.15 -16.28
N ARG A 346 11.39 4.32 -16.92
CA ARG A 346 10.17 5.14 -16.98
C ARG A 346 9.01 4.40 -17.63
N ASP A 347 9.28 3.50 -18.59
CA ASP A 347 8.23 2.73 -19.26
C ASP A 347 7.56 1.74 -18.30
N PHE A 348 8.35 1.16 -17.39
CA PHE A 348 7.80 0.32 -16.33
C PHE A 348 6.89 1.11 -15.37
N LEU A 349 7.30 2.31 -14.95
CA LEU A 349 6.46 3.17 -14.10
C LEU A 349 5.15 3.57 -14.80
N VAL A 350 5.24 3.92 -16.09
CA VAL A 350 4.08 4.17 -16.94
C VAL A 350 3.17 2.95 -17.00
N SER A 351 3.71 1.74 -17.20
CA SER A 351 2.90 0.50 -17.23
C SER A 351 2.18 0.19 -15.91
N CYS A 352 2.68 0.72 -14.78
CA CYS A 352 2.02 0.64 -13.48
C CYS A 352 0.92 1.70 -13.29
N LEU A 353 0.70 2.59 -14.26
CA LEU A 353 -0.22 3.71 -14.16
C LEU A 353 -1.01 3.96 -15.45
N ASP A 354 -0.79 3.19 -16.51
CA ASP A 354 -1.35 3.35 -17.87
C ASP A 354 -2.90 3.35 -17.91
N THR A 355 -3.54 2.70 -16.94
CA THR A 355 -5.01 2.65 -16.81
C THR A 355 -5.51 3.41 -15.60
N THR A 356 -6.73 3.96 -15.71
CA THR A 356 -7.39 4.67 -14.61
C THR A 356 -7.45 3.81 -13.34
N SER A 357 -7.79 2.51 -13.45
CA SER A 357 -7.85 1.61 -12.29
C SER A 357 -6.50 1.46 -11.56
N LYS A 358 -5.38 1.43 -12.28
CA LYS A 358 -4.05 1.40 -11.67
C LYS A 358 -3.69 2.73 -10.98
N ARG A 359 -4.07 3.86 -11.58
CA ARG A 359 -3.90 5.21 -10.96
C ARG A 359 -4.77 5.39 -9.73
N GLU A 360 -5.99 4.86 -9.74
CA GLU A 360 -6.89 4.86 -8.59
C GLU A 360 -6.29 4.16 -7.37
N SER A 361 -5.37 3.21 -7.58
CA SER A 361 -4.66 2.60 -6.45
C SER A 361 -3.80 3.62 -5.72
N PHE A 362 -3.14 4.54 -6.43
CA PHE A 362 -2.41 5.65 -5.80
C PHE A 362 -3.36 6.59 -5.04
N TYR A 363 -4.51 6.94 -5.65
CA TYR A 363 -5.49 7.85 -5.02
C TYR A 363 -6.05 7.24 -3.72
N ALA A 364 -6.37 5.95 -3.74
CA ALA A 364 -6.84 5.21 -2.58
C ALA A 364 -5.78 5.19 -1.47
N ILE A 365 -4.52 4.92 -1.80
CA ILE A 365 -3.43 4.92 -0.82
C ILE A 365 -3.32 6.29 -0.15
N THR A 366 -3.32 7.36 -0.94
CA THR A 366 -3.24 8.72 -0.43
C THR A 366 -4.41 9.07 0.47
N LEU A 367 -5.63 8.72 0.06
CA LEU A 367 -6.83 8.95 0.86
C LEU A 367 -6.77 8.18 2.19
N TYR A 368 -6.40 6.91 2.19
CA TYR A 368 -6.44 6.08 3.39
C TYR A 368 -5.34 6.42 4.39
N ASP A 369 -4.14 6.75 3.92
CA ASP A 369 -3.08 7.19 4.81
C ASP A 369 -3.41 8.55 5.46
N LEU A 370 -4.13 9.44 4.76
CA LEU A 370 -4.66 10.67 5.36
C LEU A 370 -5.74 10.38 6.40
N LEU A 371 -6.72 9.53 6.06
CA LEU A 371 -7.83 9.20 6.95
C LEU A 371 -7.35 8.46 8.21
N LEU A 372 -6.44 7.50 8.04
CA LEU A 372 -5.92 6.68 9.14
C LEU A 372 -4.64 7.22 9.75
N ASN A 373 -4.15 8.39 9.33
CA ASN A 373 -2.92 8.99 9.84
C ASN A 373 -1.72 8.02 9.77
N ASN A 374 -1.53 7.37 8.63
CA ASN A 374 -0.38 6.50 8.42
C ASN A 374 0.84 7.35 8.08
N TYR A 375 1.65 7.68 9.09
CA TYR A 375 2.79 8.57 8.95
C TYR A 375 4.04 7.92 8.35
N ASP A 376 4.07 6.58 8.24
CA ASP A 376 5.23 5.84 7.73
C ASP A 376 5.05 5.41 6.27
N ARG A 377 4.26 6.14 5.48
CA ARG A 377 4.16 5.84 4.04
C ARG A 377 5.40 6.33 3.29
N ASN A 378 6.42 5.47 3.28
CA ASN A 378 7.67 5.70 2.58
C ASN A 378 7.81 4.84 1.31
N ILE A 379 8.78 5.16 0.45
CA ILE A 379 8.99 4.46 -0.84
C ILE A 379 9.14 2.94 -0.70
N ASN A 380 9.64 2.43 0.43
CA ASN A 380 9.80 0.98 0.62
C ASN A 380 8.49 0.28 0.96
N ASN A 381 7.43 1.05 1.18
CA ASN A 381 6.11 0.60 1.64
C ASN A 381 5.12 0.54 0.46
N PHE A 382 5.66 0.30 -0.74
CA PHE A 382 4.94 0.04 -1.98
C PHE A 382 5.56 -1.12 -2.74
N LEU A 383 4.73 -1.85 -3.49
CA LEU A 383 5.16 -2.72 -4.58
C LEU A 383 4.57 -2.20 -5.89
N LEU A 384 5.38 -2.25 -6.95
CA LEU A 384 4.93 -1.93 -8.30
C LEU A 384 4.62 -3.22 -9.05
N SER A 385 3.45 -3.23 -9.69
CA SER A 385 3.00 -4.32 -10.54
C SER A 385 2.44 -3.72 -11.82
N PRO A 386 3.00 -4.04 -13.00
CA PRO A 386 2.39 -3.65 -14.27
C PRO A 386 0.97 -4.17 -14.41
N ASP A 387 0.59 -5.25 -13.73
CA ASP A 387 -0.76 -5.81 -13.83
C ASP A 387 -1.74 -5.12 -12.86
N ARG A 388 -1.27 -4.66 -11.70
CA ARG A 388 -2.12 -4.17 -10.59
C ARG A 388 -1.92 -2.70 -10.22
N GLY A 389 -0.93 -2.05 -10.81
CA GLY A 389 -0.49 -0.71 -10.47
C GLY A 389 0.32 -0.69 -9.18
N ILE A 390 -0.05 0.18 -8.26
CA ILE A 390 0.66 0.38 -6.99
C ILE A 390 -0.04 -0.40 -5.89
N ILE A 391 0.69 -1.29 -5.24
CA ILE A 391 0.19 -2.11 -4.13
C ILE A 391 0.76 -1.54 -2.83
N PRO A 392 -0.08 -1.13 -1.86
CA PRO A 392 0.37 -0.71 -0.55
C PRO A 392 0.80 -1.91 0.29
N ILE A 393 1.94 -1.78 0.96
CA ILE A 393 2.42 -2.73 1.96
C ILE A 393 2.88 -1.97 3.19
N ASP A 394 3.04 -2.64 4.33
CA ASP A 394 3.59 -2.04 5.55
C ASP A 394 2.78 -0.82 6.04
N SER A 395 1.48 -1.02 6.26
CA SER A 395 0.54 0.01 6.77
C SER A 395 0.40 -0.05 8.30
N GLY A 396 1.40 -0.62 8.99
CA GLY A 396 1.36 -0.86 10.43
C GLY A 396 1.21 0.39 11.31
N ALA A 397 1.65 1.55 10.84
CA ALA A 397 1.54 2.83 11.54
C ALA A 397 0.14 3.49 11.42
N SER A 398 -0.82 2.83 10.76
CA SER A 398 -2.17 3.36 10.59
C SER A 398 -2.98 3.31 11.90
N GLY A 399 -3.70 4.38 12.20
CA GLY A 399 -4.64 4.47 13.32
C GLY A 399 -3.99 4.72 14.68
N GLU A 400 -2.68 5.02 14.75
CA GLU A 400 -2.01 5.33 16.03
C GLU A 400 -2.47 6.66 16.65
N GLN A 401 -2.90 7.63 15.84
CA GLN A 401 -3.33 8.97 16.29
C GLN A 401 -4.79 9.30 15.90
N ASN A 402 -5.69 8.33 15.97
CA ASN A 402 -7.11 8.50 15.59
C ASN A 402 -7.33 8.84 14.10
N ILE A 403 -8.60 8.89 13.65
CA ILE A 403 -8.97 9.21 12.27
C ILE A 403 -8.92 10.72 12.06
N GLY A 404 -8.24 11.17 10.99
CA GLY A 404 -8.11 12.59 10.66
C GLY A 404 -7.22 13.38 11.64
N GLY A 405 -6.24 12.71 12.24
CA GLY A 405 -5.24 13.32 13.13
C GLY A 405 -4.24 14.24 12.42
N ASP A 406 -3.02 14.32 12.95
CA ASP A 406 -1.99 15.28 12.52
C ASP A 406 -1.76 15.28 11.00
N SER A 407 -1.79 14.13 10.33
CA SER A 407 -1.59 14.03 8.88
C SER A 407 -2.64 14.81 8.08
N LEU A 408 -3.91 14.81 8.51
CA LEU A 408 -4.96 15.55 7.83
C LEU A 408 -4.85 17.06 8.09
N ALA A 409 -4.53 17.45 9.33
CA ALA A 409 -4.28 18.85 9.67
C ALA A 409 -3.10 19.42 8.87
N MET A 410 -1.99 18.68 8.84
CA MET A 410 -0.82 19.03 8.03
C MET A 410 -1.15 19.08 6.55
N PHE A 411 -1.95 18.14 6.05
CA PHE A 411 -2.39 18.15 4.66
C PHE A 411 -3.28 19.35 4.32
N ALA A 412 -4.19 19.75 5.21
CA ALA A 412 -5.10 20.87 4.99
C ALA A 412 -4.42 22.24 5.03
N GLU A 413 -3.41 22.39 5.88
CA GLU A 413 -2.66 23.63 6.04
C GLU A 413 -1.46 23.76 5.10
N ALA A 414 -1.05 22.65 4.48
CA ALA A 414 0.17 22.64 3.72
C ALA A 414 0.06 23.46 2.42
N ASP A 415 0.99 24.41 2.28
CA ASP A 415 1.35 24.96 0.97
C ASP A 415 2.19 23.94 0.17
N GLU A 416 2.41 24.22 -1.12
CA GLU A 416 3.19 23.33 -2.00
C GLU A 416 4.55 22.93 -1.42
N SER A 417 5.21 23.82 -0.65
CA SER A 417 6.51 23.53 -0.04
C SER A 417 6.42 22.70 1.24
N ASN A 418 5.31 22.79 1.97
CA ASN A 418 5.04 22.07 3.20
C ASN A 418 4.40 20.70 2.97
N ILE A 419 3.61 20.52 1.90
CA ILE A 419 2.99 19.22 1.55
C ILE A 419 4.10 18.19 1.44
N LEU A 420 5.17 18.60 0.77
CA LEU A 420 6.37 17.82 0.74
C LEU A 420 6.94 17.66 2.15
N ASN A 421 7.46 18.73 2.76
CA ASN A 421 8.34 18.61 3.93
C ASN A 421 7.73 18.08 5.22
N GLN A 422 6.41 17.99 5.31
CA GLN A 422 5.76 17.75 6.59
C GLN A 422 4.65 16.69 6.57
N THR A 423 4.23 16.18 5.41
CA THR A 423 3.24 15.09 5.39
C THR A 423 3.92 13.73 5.54
N PRO A 424 3.17 12.64 5.83
CA PRO A 424 3.69 11.27 5.77
C PRO A 424 4.45 10.96 4.46
N TRP A 425 4.11 11.70 3.41
CA TRP A 425 4.68 11.66 2.07
C TRP A 425 6.02 12.39 1.96
N THR A 426 6.66 12.80 3.06
CA THR A 426 8.02 13.37 3.06
C THR A 426 9.03 12.52 2.29
N THR A 427 8.76 11.23 2.14
CA THR A 427 9.61 10.34 1.34
C THR A 427 9.46 10.52 -0.17
N PHE A 428 8.49 11.31 -0.63
CA PHE A 428 8.35 11.78 -2.01
C PHE A 428 9.04 13.14 -2.23
N ASN A 429 9.45 13.87 -1.18
CA ASN A 429 10.02 15.23 -1.31
C ASN A 429 11.29 15.34 -2.11
N ASN A 430 12.08 14.28 -2.08
CA ASN A 430 13.37 14.29 -2.74
C ASN A 430 13.29 13.48 -4.04
N THR A 431 12.14 12.92 -4.35
CA THR A 431 11.95 11.70 -5.14
C THR A 431 10.68 11.96 -5.95
N ARG A 432 10.82 12.61 -7.11
CA ARG A 432 9.70 12.95 -8.01
C ARG A 432 8.92 11.68 -8.35
N PHE A 433 7.59 11.72 -8.24
CA PHE A 433 6.74 10.66 -8.78
C PHE A 433 6.70 10.78 -10.31
N THR A 434 7.81 10.42 -10.95
CA THR A 434 8.01 10.59 -12.40
C THR A 434 7.07 9.73 -13.24
N GLY A 435 6.34 8.78 -12.63
CA GLY A 435 5.37 7.94 -13.34
C GLY A 435 4.21 8.72 -13.95
N PHE A 436 3.60 9.65 -13.20
CA PHE A 436 2.53 10.51 -13.73
C PHE A 436 3.07 11.56 -14.71
N GLU A 437 4.26 12.12 -14.46
CA GLU A 437 4.94 13.00 -15.42
C GLU A 437 5.18 12.26 -16.74
N ALA A 438 5.71 11.03 -16.69
CA ALA A 438 5.97 10.20 -17.85
C ALA A 438 4.70 9.82 -18.61
N LEU A 439 3.58 9.58 -17.92
CA LEU A 439 2.27 9.38 -18.56
C LEU A 439 1.84 10.62 -19.35
N VAL A 440 1.99 11.81 -18.77
CA VAL A 440 1.64 13.08 -19.41
C VAL A 440 2.56 13.38 -20.60
N GLU A 441 3.87 13.21 -20.43
CA GLU A 441 4.87 13.39 -21.49
C GLU A 441 4.63 12.45 -22.69
N LYS A 442 4.19 11.21 -22.44
CA LYS A 442 3.83 10.25 -23.51
C LYS A 442 2.49 10.56 -24.17
N GLY A 443 1.71 11.50 -23.62
CA GLY A 443 0.37 11.82 -24.08
C GLY A 443 -0.66 10.72 -23.81
N GLU A 444 -0.37 9.79 -22.89
CA GLU A 444 -1.31 8.73 -22.46
C GLU A 444 -2.39 9.27 -21.52
N SER A 445 -2.15 10.41 -20.86
CA SER A 445 -3.12 11.17 -20.07
C SER A 445 -2.77 12.66 -20.07
N SER A 446 -3.72 13.54 -19.76
CA SER A 446 -3.43 14.93 -19.39
C SER A 446 -3.47 15.14 -17.87
N ILE A 447 -2.94 16.29 -17.41
CA ILE A 447 -3.06 16.71 -16.00
C ILE A 447 -4.54 16.87 -15.63
N GLU A 448 -5.33 17.43 -16.54
CA GLU A 448 -6.75 17.68 -16.39
C GLU A 448 -7.54 16.38 -16.30
N ASP A 449 -7.18 15.38 -17.12
CA ASP A 449 -7.76 14.04 -17.03
C ASP A 449 -7.43 13.40 -15.68
N ILE A 450 -6.18 13.47 -15.21
CA ILE A 450 -5.77 12.93 -13.91
C ILE A 450 -6.52 13.63 -12.76
N LYS A 451 -6.64 14.96 -12.79
CA LYS A 451 -7.42 15.74 -11.81
C LYS A 451 -8.88 15.32 -11.81
N LYS A 452 -9.46 15.14 -13.01
CA LYS A 452 -10.85 14.71 -13.14
C LYS A 452 -11.04 13.29 -12.63
N GLU A 453 -10.17 12.36 -13.00
CA GLU A 453 -10.19 10.97 -12.49
C GLU A 453 -10.11 10.93 -10.97
N MET A 454 -9.24 11.74 -10.37
CA MET A 454 -9.07 11.82 -8.93
C MET A 454 -10.32 12.38 -8.24
N SER A 455 -10.97 13.39 -8.83
CA SER A 455 -12.25 13.92 -8.36
C SER A 455 -13.37 12.86 -8.47
N ASP A 456 -13.49 12.20 -9.63
CA ASP A 456 -14.48 11.15 -9.87
C ASP A 456 -14.27 9.95 -8.92
N PHE A 457 -13.01 9.59 -8.66
CA PHE A 457 -12.62 8.57 -7.69
C PHE A 457 -13.07 8.96 -6.29
N PHE A 458 -12.76 10.17 -5.85
CA PHE A 458 -13.12 10.64 -4.52
C PHE A 458 -14.64 10.63 -4.32
N ASP A 459 -15.40 11.17 -5.26
CA ASP A 459 -16.88 11.20 -5.21
C ASP A 459 -17.50 9.79 -5.18
N ARG A 460 -16.83 8.81 -5.80
CA ARG A 460 -17.29 7.41 -5.81
C ARG A 460 -16.92 6.64 -4.54
N VAL A 461 -15.77 6.93 -3.95
CA VAL A 461 -15.15 6.09 -2.91
C VAL A 461 -15.33 6.67 -1.50
N TYR A 462 -15.24 8.00 -1.36
CA TYR A 462 -15.35 8.64 -0.05
C TYR A 462 -16.80 8.73 0.41
N ASP A 463 -17.08 8.14 1.56
CA ASP A 463 -18.40 8.18 2.20
C ASP A 463 -18.21 8.45 3.70
N TYR A 464 -18.67 9.62 4.14
CA TYR A 464 -18.50 10.07 5.52
C TYR A 464 -19.31 9.22 6.51
N ASP A 465 -20.52 8.78 6.15
CA ASP A 465 -21.35 7.93 7.01
C ASP A 465 -20.70 6.57 7.21
N LYS A 466 -20.12 6.01 6.14
CA LYS A 466 -19.27 4.81 6.23
C LYS A 466 -18.07 5.04 7.13
N LEU A 467 -17.35 6.15 6.98
CA LEU A 467 -16.20 6.45 7.83
C LEU A 467 -16.58 6.53 9.32
N GLN A 468 -17.74 7.11 9.65
CA GLN A 468 -18.27 7.14 11.02
C GLN A 468 -18.62 5.73 11.54
N GLU A 469 -19.23 4.88 10.72
CA GLU A 469 -19.52 3.49 11.09
C GLU A 469 -18.22 2.70 11.34
N PHE A 470 -17.23 2.90 10.47
CA PHE A 470 -15.90 2.31 10.61
C PHE A 470 -15.20 2.77 11.90
N SER A 471 -15.20 4.08 12.19
CA SER A 471 -14.67 4.67 13.42
C SER A 471 -15.28 4.01 14.67
N LYS A 472 -16.61 3.92 14.71
CA LYS A 472 -17.35 3.33 15.83
C LYS A 472 -16.97 1.85 16.07
N ILE A 473 -16.75 1.08 15.01
CA ILE A 473 -16.43 -0.36 15.12
C ILE A 473 -14.94 -0.58 15.43
N SER A 474 -14.06 0.21 14.82
CA SER A 474 -12.61 0.15 15.07
C SER A 474 -12.23 0.68 16.45
N GLY A 475 -13.06 1.55 17.04
CA GLY A 475 -12.72 2.28 18.26
C GLY A 475 -11.72 3.41 18.03
N LEU A 476 -11.38 3.71 16.77
CA LEU A 476 -10.64 4.90 16.39
C LEU A 476 -11.59 6.09 16.52
N GLU A 477 -11.23 7.08 17.32
CA GLU A 477 -12.04 8.30 17.38
C GLU A 477 -11.90 9.07 16.06
N MET A 478 -12.99 9.66 15.57
CA MET A 478 -12.87 10.75 14.60
C MET A 478 -12.21 11.93 15.30
N ALA A 479 -11.42 12.75 14.60
CA ALA A 479 -10.91 14.01 15.13
C ALA A 479 -12.02 14.76 15.88
N ASP A 480 -11.85 14.93 17.20
CA ASP A 480 -12.90 15.46 18.07
C ASP A 480 -13.02 16.97 17.85
N PRO A 481 -14.17 17.48 17.36
CA PRO A 481 -14.36 18.91 17.12
C PRO A 481 -14.14 19.80 18.34
N TYR A 482 -14.09 19.26 19.55
CA TYR A 482 -13.99 20.02 20.78
C TYR A 482 -12.62 19.93 21.46
N GLN A 483 -11.67 19.16 20.91
CA GLN A 483 -10.31 19.06 21.47
C GLN A 483 -9.45 20.31 21.17
N SER A 484 -9.58 20.85 19.96
CA SER A 484 -8.90 22.09 19.54
C SER A 484 -9.63 22.76 18.36
N ALA A 485 -9.24 23.99 18.01
CA ALA A 485 -9.79 24.66 16.83
C ALA A 485 -9.43 23.92 15.54
N GLU A 486 -8.20 23.40 15.47
CA GLU A 486 -7.70 22.58 14.38
C GLU A 486 -8.51 21.29 14.25
N SER A 487 -8.84 20.64 15.38
CA SER A 487 -9.67 19.43 15.40
C SER A 487 -11.11 19.70 14.95
N TYR A 488 -11.67 20.87 15.28
CA TYR A 488 -12.96 21.34 14.75
C TYR A 488 -12.91 21.47 13.23
N GLU A 489 -11.92 22.20 12.71
CA GLU A 489 -11.75 22.41 11.27
C GLU A 489 -11.58 21.08 10.52
N MET A 490 -10.84 20.13 11.07
CA MET A 490 -10.68 18.80 10.46
C MET A 490 -11.97 18.00 10.48
N SER A 491 -12.73 18.05 11.57
CA SER A 491 -14.04 17.38 11.62
C SER A 491 -15.04 17.98 10.62
N GLU A 492 -15.04 19.30 10.41
CA GLU A 492 -15.87 19.96 9.41
C GLU A 492 -15.40 19.65 7.98
N LEU A 493 -14.09 19.57 7.77
CA LEU A 493 -13.51 19.15 6.51
C LEU A 493 -13.98 17.73 6.15
N LEU A 494 -13.89 16.77 7.07
CA LEU A 494 -14.30 15.38 6.83
C LEU A 494 -15.78 15.22 6.44
N LYS A 495 -16.68 16.08 6.92
CA LYS A 495 -18.09 16.06 6.44
C LYS A 495 -18.21 16.31 4.94
N ASN A 496 -17.17 16.90 4.33
CA ASN A 496 -17.09 17.22 2.91
C ASN A 496 -18.26 18.12 2.43
N GLU A 497 -18.75 19.01 3.31
CA GLU A 497 -19.77 19.99 2.93
C GLU A 497 -19.23 20.91 1.82
N ASP A 498 -20.06 21.17 0.80
CA ASP A 498 -19.69 21.91 -0.41
C ASP A 498 -18.47 21.34 -1.17
N ASN A 499 -18.16 20.04 -1.00
CA ASN A 499 -17.01 19.37 -1.60
C ASN A 499 -15.63 19.88 -1.14
N LYS A 500 -15.54 20.55 0.01
CA LYS A 500 -14.26 21.13 0.48
C LYS A 500 -13.14 20.12 0.61
N PHE A 501 -13.44 18.92 1.14
CA PHE A 501 -12.41 17.90 1.33
C PHE A 501 -11.99 17.29 0.00
N ARG A 502 -12.94 17.04 -0.91
CA ARG A 502 -12.63 16.63 -2.28
C ARG A 502 -11.73 17.63 -2.98
N ASP A 503 -12.09 18.91 -2.96
CA ASP A 503 -11.36 19.94 -3.70
C ASP A 503 -9.95 20.13 -3.13
N LEU A 504 -9.80 20.06 -1.81
CA LEU A 504 -8.50 20.06 -1.12
C LEU A 504 -7.67 18.82 -1.47
N PHE A 505 -8.29 17.63 -1.46
CA PHE A 505 -7.64 16.37 -1.85
C PHE A 505 -7.14 16.45 -3.29
N VAL A 506 -8.01 16.79 -4.24
CA VAL A 506 -7.65 16.90 -5.66
C VAL A 506 -6.53 17.90 -5.86
N LYS A 507 -6.61 19.08 -5.23
CA LYS A 507 -5.58 20.11 -5.30
C LYS A 507 -4.24 19.57 -4.79
N ASN A 508 -4.17 19.17 -3.53
CA ASN A 508 -2.91 18.86 -2.87
C ASN A 508 -2.26 17.57 -3.38
N VAL A 509 -3.05 16.56 -3.77
CA VAL A 509 -2.51 15.34 -4.40
C VAL A 509 -2.02 15.64 -5.81
N SER A 510 -2.69 16.52 -6.57
CA SER A 510 -2.16 16.98 -7.86
C SER A 510 -0.87 17.76 -7.70
N ASP A 511 -0.81 18.66 -6.71
CA ASP A 511 0.40 19.43 -6.40
C ASP A 511 1.54 18.49 -6.01
N LEU A 512 1.28 17.41 -5.25
CA LEU A 512 2.25 16.37 -4.94
C LEU A 512 2.74 15.61 -6.18
N ILE A 513 1.82 15.23 -7.08
CA ILE A 513 2.13 14.46 -8.30
C ILE A 513 2.96 15.29 -9.28
N PHE A 514 2.61 16.55 -9.47
CA PHE A 514 3.22 17.44 -10.47
C PHE A 514 4.21 18.43 -9.87
N TYR A 515 4.64 18.21 -8.62
CA TYR A 515 5.59 19.10 -7.97
C TYR A 515 6.91 19.18 -8.74
N GLY A 516 7.28 20.38 -9.17
CA GLY A 516 8.54 20.60 -9.89
C GLY A 516 8.49 20.28 -11.38
N VAL A 517 7.33 19.86 -11.89
CA VAL A 517 6.92 20.13 -13.27
C VAL A 517 6.66 21.63 -13.32
N LYS A 518 7.63 22.42 -13.79
CA LYS A 518 7.37 23.85 -13.95
C LYS A 518 6.23 23.99 -14.93
N ASP A 519 5.31 24.93 -14.69
CA ASP A 519 4.34 25.33 -15.69
C ASP A 519 5.04 25.57 -17.05
N SER A 520 6.25 26.13 -17.08
CA SER A 520 7.01 26.29 -18.33
C SER A 520 7.32 25.00 -19.10
N ASP A 521 7.38 23.85 -18.44
CA ASP A 521 7.82 22.58 -19.02
C ASP A 521 6.62 21.69 -19.43
N VAL A 522 5.40 21.99 -18.96
CA VAL A 522 4.15 21.29 -19.36
C VAL A 522 3.10 22.20 -20.02
N VAL A 523 3.21 23.53 -19.89
CA VAL A 523 2.37 24.50 -20.63
C VAL A 523 2.57 24.42 -22.15
N ASP A 524 3.63 23.77 -22.63
CA ASP A 524 3.80 23.54 -24.08
C ASP A 524 2.96 22.38 -24.64
N ILE A 525 2.31 21.57 -23.80
CA ILE A 525 1.66 20.36 -24.31
C ILE A 525 0.16 20.53 -24.59
N LYS A 526 -0.73 21.05 -23.70
CA LYS A 526 -2.19 21.00 -24.03
C LYS A 526 -3.20 22.06 -23.59
N SER A 527 -3.05 22.96 -22.60
CA SER A 527 -4.29 23.52 -22.01
C SER A 527 -4.33 24.94 -21.44
N ASN A 528 -3.35 25.83 -21.65
CA ASN A 528 -3.57 27.25 -21.30
C ASN A 528 -2.76 28.26 -22.11
N LYS A 529 -2.90 28.23 -23.44
CA LYS A 529 -2.94 29.51 -24.16
C LYS A 529 -4.28 30.16 -23.83
N SER A 530 -4.30 31.02 -22.82
CA SER A 530 -5.01 32.29 -23.03
C SER A 530 -4.52 32.74 -24.40
N GLN A 531 -5.38 32.68 -25.42
CA GLN A 531 -4.99 32.90 -26.81
C GLN A 531 -4.00 34.06 -26.82
N SER A 532 -2.72 33.75 -26.95
CA SER A 532 -1.80 34.77 -27.37
C SER A 532 -2.41 35.24 -28.68
N ASP A 533 -2.33 36.52 -28.96
CA ASP A 533 -2.79 37.01 -30.27
C ASP A 533 -2.12 36.25 -31.42
N ASP A 534 -1.06 35.49 -31.14
CA ASP A 534 -0.19 34.78 -32.05
C ASP A 534 -0.35 33.25 -32.15
N TRP A 535 -1.48 32.64 -31.74
CA TRP A 535 -1.66 31.17 -31.88
C TRP A 535 -1.55 30.65 -33.33
N ILE A 536 -1.72 31.55 -34.32
CA ILE A 536 -1.46 31.24 -35.73
C ILE A 536 0.03 30.99 -35.98
N SER A 537 0.94 31.68 -35.29
CA SER A 537 2.38 31.45 -35.39
C SER A 537 2.75 30.04 -34.92
N ASP A 538 2.12 29.58 -33.84
CA ASP A 538 2.34 28.21 -33.33
C ASP A 538 1.86 27.14 -34.33
N ILE A 539 0.71 27.37 -34.98
CA ILE A 539 0.24 26.46 -36.03
C ILE A 539 1.21 26.47 -37.22
N LYS A 540 1.75 27.63 -37.60
CA LYS A 540 2.73 27.73 -38.68
C LYS A 540 4.01 26.96 -38.35
N GLU A 541 4.51 27.07 -37.12
CA GLU A 541 5.65 26.30 -36.61
C GLU A 541 5.36 24.80 -36.61
N ALA A 542 4.22 24.37 -36.07
CA ALA A 542 3.81 22.97 -36.07
C ALA A 542 3.64 22.39 -37.48
N VAL A 543 3.25 23.20 -38.47
CA VAL A 543 3.22 22.79 -39.88
C VAL A 543 4.63 22.54 -40.41
N GLY A 544 5.58 23.41 -40.08
CA GLY A 544 7.01 23.23 -40.41
C GLY A 544 7.54 21.90 -39.87
N GLU A 545 7.34 21.64 -38.58
CA GLU A 545 7.75 20.39 -37.93
C GLU A 545 7.08 19.15 -38.53
N ASN A 546 5.75 19.16 -38.69
CA ASN A 546 4.99 18.03 -39.22
C ASN A 546 5.26 17.72 -40.70
N SER A 547 5.82 18.68 -41.44
CA SER A 547 6.20 18.53 -42.85
C SER A 547 7.70 18.33 -43.04
N GLY A 548 8.54 18.64 -42.04
CA GLY A 548 9.99 18.70 -42.18
C GLY A 548 10.43 19.84 -43.10
N TRP A 549 9.72 20.98 -43.06
CA TRP A 549 10.03 22.18 -43.82
C TRP A 549 10.38 23.33 -42.88
N ASP A 550 11.35 24.14 -43.27
CA ASP A 550 11.63 25.43 -42.61
C ASP A 550 10.60 26.48 -43.08
N GLN A 551 10.48 27.60 -42.35
CA GLN A 551 9.55 28.67 -42.69
C GLN A 551 10.18 30.07 -42.66
N ARG A 552 9.71 30.95 -43.55
CA ARG A 552 10.08 32.38 -43.59
C ARG A 552 8.92 33.24 -44.09
N SER A 553 8.86 34.50 -43.66
CA SER A 553 7.89 35.46 -44.24
C SER A 553 8.24 35.79 -45.69
N ASN A 554 7.25 35.87 -46.57
CA ASN A 554 7.47 36.34 -47.94
C ASN A 554 7.81 37.84 -47.92
N VAL A 555 8.95 38.20 -48.51
CA VAL A 555 9.44 39.59 -48.55
C VAL A 555 8.52 40.50 -49.38
N MET A 556 7.80 39.93 -50.36
CA MET A 556 6.89 40.66 -51.24
C MET A 556 5.46 40.75 -50.69
N ASP A 557 5.08 39.80 -49.84
CA ASP A 557 3.78 39.75 -49.17
C ASP A 557 3.94 39.24 -47.73
N PRO A 558 4.17 40.12 -46.75
CA PRO A 558 4.48 39.71 -45.38
C PRO A 558 3.40 38.85 -44.70
N LYS A 559 2.19 38.78 -45.24
CA LYS A 559 1.12 37.92 -44.72
C LYS A 559 1.28 36.46 -45.14
N GLU A 560 1.94 36.22 -46.26
CA GLU A 560 2.23 34.89 -46.76
C GLU A 560 3.48 34.32 -46.07
N THR A 561 3.35 33.10 -45.55
CA THR A 561 4.47 32.30 -45.04
C THR A 561 4.95 31.38 -46.16
N ILE A 562 6.25 31.38 -46.42
CA ILE A 562 6.93 30.49 -47.36
C ILE A 562 7.56 29.34 -46.58
N PHE A 563 7.26 28.11 -46.98
CA PHE A 563 7.87 26.89 -46.47
C PHE A 563 8.94 26.41 -47.43
N THR A 564 10.10 26.02 -46.90
CA THR A 564 11.26 25.56 -47.67
C THR A 564 11.66 24.13 -47.32
N ASP A 565 12.16 23.37 -48.29
CA ASP A 565 12.75 22.06 -48.03
C ASP A 565 14.13 22.17 -47.35
N SER A 566 14.76 21.03 -47.06
CA SER A 566 16.08 20.95 -46.43
C SER A 566 17.21 21.57 -47.24
N ASP A 567 17.01 21.76 -48.54
CA ASP A 567 17.98 22.40 -49.44
C ASP A 567 17.73 23.92 -49.55
N GLY A 568 16.69 24.44 -48.88
CA GLY A 568 16.31 25.85 -48.89
C GLY A 568 15.48 26.27 -50.10
N ASN A 569 14.92 25.33 -50.87
CA ASN A 569 14.04 25.65 -51.99
C ASN A 569 12.62 25.95 -51.50
N ASP A 570 11.99 26.99 -52.05
CA ASP A 570 10.59 27.31 -51.76
C ASP A 570 9.67 26.21 -52.31
N VAL A 571 8.92 25.52 -51.44
CA VAL A 571 8.05 24.39 -51.84
C VAL A 571 6.56 24.73 -51.76
N MET A 572 6.19 25.61 -50.81
CA MET A 572 4.82 26.01 -50.53
C MET A 572 4.76 27.46 -50.03
N GLY A 573 3.74 28.22 -50.44
CA GLY A 573 3.36 29.50 -49.85
C GLY A 573 1.94 29.43 -49.32
N ALA A 574 1.67 29.97 -48.13
CA ALA A 574 0.32 30.00 -47.56
C ALA A 574 0.09 31.24 -46.70
N GLU A 575 -1.11 31.80 -46.77
CA GLU A 575 -1.62 32.86 -45.89
C GLU A 575 -2.67 32.24 -44.96
N LEU A 576 -2.40 32.32 -43.66
CA LEU A 576 -3.26 31.78 -42.60
C LEU A 576 -3.68 32.93 -41.68
N ASP A 577 -4.98 33.07 -41.46
CA ASP A 577 -5.61 34.16 -40.69
C ASP A 577 -6.64 33.64 -39.70
N LYS A 578 -7.22 34.55 -38.88
CA LYS A 578 -8.40 34.25 -38.05
C LYS A 578 -9.65 34.65 -38.83
N ASP A 579 -10.64 33.75 -38.91
CA ASP A 579 -11.97 34.13 -39.36
C ASP A 579 -12.70 34.99 -38.29
N PRO A 580 -13.85 35.61 -38.59
CA PRO A 580 -14.60 36.42 -37.63
C PRO A 580 -15.07 35.68 -36.36
N ASN A 581 -15.09 34.34 -36.38
CA ASN A 581 -15.45 33.50 -35.24
C ASN A 581 -14.23 33.02 -34.46
N GLY A 582 -13.01 33.41 -34.87
CA GLY A 582 -11.76 32.99 -34.24
C GLY A 582 -11.22 31.65 -34.72
N ASN A 583 -11.76 31.08 -35.81
CA ASN A 583 -11.27 29.83 -36.40
C ASN A 583 -10.04 30.09 -37.29
N LEU A 584 -9.31 29.02 -37.62
CA LEU A 584 -8.18 29.10 -38.56
C LEU A 584 -8.71 29.24 -40.00
N HIS A 585 -8.45 30.37 -40.64
CA HIS A 585 -8.81 30.62 -42.03
C HIS A 585 -7.61 30.42 -42.95
N ILE A 586 -7.77 29.62 -44.02
CA ILE A 586 -6.79 29.51 -45.10
C ILE A 586 -7.15 30.55 -46.17
N SER A 587 -6.54 31.72 -46.10
CA SER A 587 -6.77 32.84 -47.03
C SER A 587 -6.22 32.52 -48.43
N SER A 588 -5.03 31.93 -48.50
CA SER A 588 -4.43 31.48 -49.75
C SER A 588 -3.42 30.35 -49.54
N MET A 589 -3.23 29.52 -50.56
CA MET A 589 -2.16 28.53 -50.59
C MET A 589 -1.71 28.28 -52.03
N ARG A 590 -0.40 28.16 -52.27
CA ARG A 590 0.18 27.83 -53.57
C ARG A 590 1.39 26.92 -53.42
N SER A 591 1.56 26.00 -54.36
CA SER A 591 2.77 25.21 -54.47
C SER A 591 3.66 25.77 -55.57
N PHE A 592 4.95 25.89 -55.30
CA PHE A 592 5.93 26.35 -56.29
C PHE A 592 6.28 25.25 -57.31
N ASP A 593 6.15 23.98 -56.92
CA ASP A 593 6.41 22.82 -57.79
C ASP A 593 5.14 22.03 -58.09
N ARG A 594 4.59 22.25 -59.29
CA ARG A 594 3.40 21.54 -59.76
C ARG A 594 3.63 20.02 -59.79
N GLY A 595 2.64 19.26 -59.33
CA GLY A 595 2.63 17.80 -59.41
C GLY A 595 3.46 17.07 -58.35
N LYS A 596 4.16 17.78 -57.45
CA LYS A 596 4.97 17.15 -56.39
C LYS A 596 4.20 16.77 -55.12
N GLY A 597 2.91 17.07 -55.06
CA GLY A 597 2.08 16.73 -53.90
C GLY A 597 2.25 17.66 -52.69
N ASN A 598 3.01 18.75 -52.80
CA ASN A 598 3.29 19.69 -51.71
C ASN A 598 2.01 20.24 -51.06
N ALA A 599 0.99 20.58 -51.85
CA ALA A 599 -0.31 21.04 -51.34
C ALA A 599 -1.00 20.00 -50.43
N GLY A 600 -0.91 18.71 -50.78
CA GLY A 600 -1.46 17.63 -49.97
C GLY A 600 -0.67 17.40 -48.68
N LYS A 601 0.67 17.46 -48.77
CA LYS A 601 1.56 17.36 -47.61
C LYS A 601 1.33 18.53 -46.62
N PHE A 602 1.22 19.75 -47.14
CA PHE A 602 0.90 20.95 -46.38
C PHE A 602 -0.44 20.80 -45.64
N LEU A 603 -1.51 20.45 -46.36
CA LEU A 603 -2.83 20.29 -45.75
C LEU A 603 -2.85 19.19 -44.69
N SER A 604 -2.17 18.07 -44.92
CA SER A 604 -2.07 17.00 -43.91
C SER A 604 -1.31 17.42 -42.66
N ALA A 605 -0.26 18.25 -42.80
CA ALA A 605 0.45 18.84 -41.66
C ALA A 605 -0.45 19.86 -40.93
N LEU A 606 -1.13 20.73 -41.67
CA LEU A 606 -2.04 21.74 -41.13
C LEU A 606 -3.21 21.14 -40.38
N THR A 607 -3.86 20.10 -40.93
CA THR A 607 -4.97 19.43 -40.27
C THR A 607 -4.52 18.72 -38.98
N ARG A 608 -3.30 18.18 -38.95
CA ARG A 608 -2.75 17.57 -37.72
C ARG A 608 -2.47 18.63 -36.65
N ALA A 609 -1.91 19.77 -37.05
CA ALA A 609 -1.71 20.90 -36.15
C ALA A 609 -3.05 21.39 -35.57
N ALA A 610 -4.05 21.59 -36.44
CA ALA A 610 -5.38 22.02 -36.03
C ALA A 610 -6.13 21.00 -35.16
N ASP A 611 -6.01 19.69 -35.44
CA ASP A 611 -6.57 18.63 -34.60
C ASP A 611 -5.93 18.62 -33.20
N SER A 612 -4.62 18.85 -33.14
CA SER A 612 -3.87 18.89 -31.88
C SER A 612 -4.23 20.11 -31.03
N SER A 613 -4.66 21.20 -31.68
CA SER A 613 -5.09 22.44 -31.03
C SER A 613 -6.61 22.62 -30.93
N ASP A 614 -7.39 21.56 -31.19
CA ASP A 614 -8.88 21.56 -31.22
C ASP A 614 -9.46 22.77 -32.00
N THR A 615 -8.86 23.07 -33.15
CA THR A 615 -9.16 24.27 -33.93
C THR A 615 -9.95 23.93 -35.20
N THR A 616 -11.14 24.50 -35.33
CA THR A 616 -11.91 24.46 -36.58
C THR A 616 -11.18 25.24 -37.68
N MET A 617 -11.19 24.72 -38.90
CA MET A 617 -10.56 25.35 -40.06
C MET A 617 -11.62 25.76 -41.09
N THR A 618 -11.44 26.92 -41.72
CA THR A 618 -12.30 27.44 -42.79
C THR A 618 -11.47 27.85 -44.00
N LEU A 619 -12.07 27.77 -45.19
CA LEU A 619 -11.45 28.23 -46.44
C LEU A 619 -12.50 28.56 -47.50
N ILE A 620 -12.07 29.25 -48.56
CA ILE A 620 -12.86 29.44 -49.79
C ILE A 620 -12.12 28.78 -50.95
N ALA A 621 -12.78 27.88 -51.68
CA ALA A 621 -12.20 27.15 -52.81
C ALA A 621 -12.19 27.98 -54.11
N GLU A 622 -11.49 29.12 -54.09
CA GLU A 622 -11.32 29.98 -55.25
C GLU A 622 -9.92 29.81 -55.88
N PRO A 623 -9.81 29.29 -57.12
CA PRO A 623 -8.52 29.12 -57.76
C PRO A 623 -7.93 30.47 -58.19
N PHE A 624 -6.61 30.64 -58.01
CA PHE A 624 -5.86 31.81 -58.48
C PHE A 624 -4.54 31.39 -59.15
N GLY A 625 -4.00 32.29 -59.98
CA GLY A 625 -2.80 32.05 -60.79
C GLY A 625 -3.07 31.31 -62.11
N GLU A 626 -2.18 31.48 -63.08
CA GLU A 626 -2.26 30.77 -64.36
C GLU A 626 -1.76 29.32 -64.22
N GLY A 627 -2.49 28.37 -64.80
CA GLY A 627 -2.09 26.95 -64.81
C GLY A 627 -2.35 26.17 -63.52
N GLY A 628 -3.07 26.76 -62.56
CA GLY A 628 -3.51 26.10 -61.32
C GLY A 628 -4.62 25.07 -61.51
N LEU A 629 -5.08 24.48 -60.40
CA LEU A 629 -6.25 23.61 -60.41
C LEU A 629 -7.51 24.41 -60.71
N ASP A 630 -8.47 23.80 -61.40
CA ASP A 630 -9.82 24.35 -61.45
C ASP A 630 -10.50 24.23 -60.08
N LYS A 631 -11.63 24.94 -59.93
CA LYS A 631 -12.42 24.97 -58.70
C LYS A 631 -12.78 23.57 -58.19
N GLU A 632 -13.17 22.67 -59.09
CA GLU A 632 -13.52 21.29 -58.72
C GLU A 632 -12.31 20.47 -58.29
N GLY A 633 -11.16 20.65 -58.93
CA GLY A 633 -9.88 20.06 -58.53
C GLY A 633 -9.47 20.51 -57.13
N LEU A 634 -9.64 21.80 -56.83
CA LEU A 634 -9.34 22.37 -55.52
C LEU A 634 -10.27 21.79 -54.43
N LYS A 635 -11.59 21.76 -54.67
CA LYS A 635 -12.56 21.11 -53.76
C LYS A 635 -12.24 19.64 -53.51
N ARG A 636 -11.79 18.90 -54.53
CA ARG A 636 -11.38 17.49 -54.36
C ARG A 636 -10.20 17.36 -53.40
N ILE A 637 -9.19 18.24 -53.49
CA ILE A 637 -8.04 18.23 -52.57
C ILE A 637 -8.48 18.54 -51.14
N TYR A 638 -9.31 19.56 -50.94
CA TYR A 638 -9.80 19.92 -49.61
C TYR A 638 -10.67 18.81 -48.99
N LYS A 639 -11.59 18.21 -49.77
CA LYS A 639 -12.40 17.08 -49.29
C LYS A 639 -11.56 15.87 -48.86
N ARG A 640 -10.44 15.58 -49.55
CA ARG A 640 -9.50 14.52 -49.13
C ARG A 640 -8.85 14.78 -47.78
N ASN A 641 -8.82 16.04 -47.33
CA ASN A 641 -8.28 16.46 -46.03
C ASN A 641 -9.40 16.78 -45.02
N GLY A 642 -10.62 16.30 -45.24
CA GLY A 642 -11.71 16.37 -44.27
C GLY A 642 -12.61 17.62 -44.34
N PHE A 643 -12.40 18.51 -45.31
CA PHE A 643 -13.29 19.67 -45.49
C PHE A 643 -14.65 19.28 -46.06
N VAL A 644 -15.70 19.89 -45.52
CA VAL A 644 -17.09 19.76 -45.95
C VAL A 644 -17.57 21.06 -46.59
N PHE A 645 -18.19 20.96 -47.77
CA PHE A 645 -18.73 22.09 -48.55
C PHE A 645 -20.26 21.97 -48.61
N ASN A 646 -20.93 22.31 -47.52
CA ASN A 646 -22.38 22.13 -47.37
C ASN A 646 -23.13 23.45 -47.14
N ASN A 647 -22.46 24.61 -47.15
CA ASN A 647 -23.11 25.90 -46.99
C ASN A 647 -23.94 26.24 -48.25
N PRO A 648 -25.28 26.31 -48.17
CA PRO A 648 -26.12 26.59 -49.33
C PRO A 648 -25.99 28.04 -49.83
N ASN A 649 -25.56 28.96 -48.97
CA ASN A 649 -25.37 30.37 -49.32
C ASN A 649 -23.99 30.64 -49.93
N ASP A 650 -23.03 29.75 -49.68
CA ASP A 650 -21.70 29.80 -50.26
C ASP A 650 -21.16 28.37 -50.48
N PRO A 651 -21.44 27.77 -51.65
CA PRO A 651 -21.05 26.38 -51.93
C PRO A 651 -19.53 26.22 -52.12
N ASP A 652 -18.77 27.31 -52.10
CA ASP A 652 -17.31 27.33 -52.24
C ASP A 652 -16.61 27.44 -50.88
N THR A 653 -17.32 27.77 -49.80
CA THR A 653 -16.79 27.74 -48.44
C THR A 653 -16.68 26.29 -47.93
N GLY A 654 -15.47 25.91 -47.51
CA GLY A 654 -15.16 24.64 -46.88
C GLY A 654 -14.94 24.81 -45.38
N VAL A 655 -15.54 23.94 -44.57
CA VAL A 655 -15.32 23.89 -43.12
C VAL A 655 -14.79 22.51 -42.73
N ARG A 656 -13.82 22.46 -41.84
CA ARG A 656 -13.30 21.23 -41.24
C ARG A 656 -13.30 21.37 -39.72
N GLU A 657 -14.10 20.57 -39.05
CA GLU A 657 -14.04 20.42 -37.60
C GLU A 657 -12.81 19.61 -37.19
N PRO A 658 -12.22 19.87 -36.01
CA PRO A 658 -11.12 19.06 -35.49
C PRO A 658 -11.59 17.61 -35.33
N THR A 659 -10.82 16.68 -35.87
CA THR A 659 -11.05 15.25 -35.62
C THR A 659 -10.48 14.91 -34.26
N LYS A 660 -11.37 14.77 -33.26
CA LYS A 660 -10.97 14.18 -31.98
C LYS A 660 -10.30 12.84 -32.27
N PRO A 661 -9.10 12.57 -31.71
CA PRO A 661 -8.48 11.27 -31.86
C PRO A 661 -9.52 10.22 -31.46
N LEU A 662 -9.75 9.24 -32.33
CA LEU A 662 -10.57 8.09 -32.00
C LEU A 662 -9.91 7.44 -30.77
N ILE A 663 -10.49 7.69 -29.60
CA ILE A 663 -10.18 6.92 -28.40
C ILE A 663 -10.72 5.53 -28.71
N ILE A 664 -9.86 4.65 -29.21
CA ILE A 664 -10.18 3.24 -29.38
C ILE A 664 -10.37 2.73 -27.96
N ASN A 665 -11.62 2.61 -27.51
CA ASN A 665 -11.94 1.96 -26.26
C ASN A 665 -11.66 0.47 -26.45
N PRO A 666 -10.59 -0.10 -25.85
CA PRO A 666 -10.23 -1.50 -26.06
C PRO A 666 -11.29 -2.47 -25.50
N ASP A 667 -12.20 -1.99 -24.64
CA ASP A 667 -13.25 -2.78 -24.00
C ASP A 667 -14.60 -2.72 -24.75
N ALA A 668 -14.73 -1.83 -25.74
CA ALA A 668 -15.86 -1.86 -26.67
C ALA A 668 -15.60 -2.99 -27.69
N GLY A 669 -15.86 -4.23 -27.27
CA GLY A 669 -15.69 -5.42 -28.10
C GLY A 669 -16.21 -5.17 -29.51
N PHE A 670 -15.44 -5.60 -30.52
CA PHE A 670 -15.67 -5.35 -31.96
C PHE A 670 -17.15 -5.25 -32.29
N VAL A 671 -17.66 -4.02 -32.39
CA VAL A 671 -18.96 -3.79 -33.03
C VAL A 671 -18.70 -4.09 -34.49
N GLU A 672 -19.22 -5.21 -34.96
CA GLU A 672 -19.25 -5.55 -36.38
C GLU A 672 -20.04 -4.44 -37.08
N VAL A 673 -19.33 -3.44 -37.61
CA VAL A 673 -19.93 -2.41 -38.44
C VAL A 673 -20.37 -3.14 -39.69
N ASP A 674 -21.68 -3.29 -39.88
CA ASP A 674 -22.29 -3.75 -41.12
C ASP A 674 -21.98 -2.72 -42.21
N ILE A 675 -20.78 -2.83 -42.78
CA ILE A 675 -20.43 -2.25 -44.05
C ILE A 675 -21.24 -3.04 -45.07
N GLY A 676 -22.43 -2.54 -45.37
CA GLY A 676 -23.31 -3.09 -46.40
C GLY A 676 -22.56 -3.35 -47.71
N PRO A 677 -23.14 -4.16 -48.61
CA PRO A 677 -22.45 -4.73 -49.75
C PRO A 677 -21.66 -3.67 -50.54
N PRO A 678 -20.45 -4.02 -51.01
CA PRO A 678 -19.56 -3.08 -51.68
C PRO A 678 -20.31 -2.39 -52.81
N LYS A 679 -20.44 -1.06 -52.73
CA LYS A 679 -20.93 -0.26 -53.85
C LYS A 679 -20.02 -0.52 -55.05
N GLU A 680 -20.65 -0.73 -56.20
CA GLU A 680 -20.07 -1.08 -57.49
C GLU A 680 -18.68 -0.48 -57.72
N GLU A 681 -17.77 -1.34 -58.21
CA GLU A 681 -16.43 -0.99 -58.63
C GLU A 681 -16.44 0.25 -59.53
N VAL A 682 -15.87 1.34 -59.03
CA VAL A 682 -15.54 2.51 -59.85
C VAL A 682 -14.46 2.07 -60.84
N PRO A 683 -14.60 2.34 -62.15
CA PRO A 683 -13.61 1.92 -63.15
C PRO A 683 -12.24 2.52 -62.82
N ARG A 684 -11.22 1.66 -62.69
CA ARG A 684 -9.82 2.07 -62.68
C ARG A 684 -9.49 2.67 -64.04
N TYR A 685 -9.47 4.00 -64.12
CA TYR A 685 -8.87 4.68 -65.27
C TYR A 685 -7.35 4.56 -65.18
N ALA A 686 -6.78 4.25 -66.34
CA ALA A 686 -5.36 4.07 -66.56
C ALA A 686 -4.56 5.30 -66.13
N SER A 687 -3.33 5.05 -65.67
CA SER A 687 -2.29 6.03 -65.44
C SER A 687 -2.12 6.93 -66.67
N ASP A 688 -2.30 8.23 -66.49
CA ASP A 688 -1.85 9.28 -67.40
C ASP A 688 -0.31 9.31 -67.40
N ASP A 689 0.29 8.39 -68.16
CA ASP A 689 1.64 8.51 -68.71
C ASP A 689 1.50 8.59 -70.24
N GLN A 690 1.18 9.78 -70.75
CA GLN A 690 1.46 10.18 -72.13
C GLN A 690 1.91 11.65 -72.14
N GLU A 691 3.19 11.86 -71.84
CA GLU A 691 3.97 12.85 -72.58
C GLU A 691 4.22 12.25 -73.96
N ASP A 692 3.78 12.94 -75.02
CA ASP A 692 4.48 12.98 -76.32
C ASP A 692 3.91 14.12 -77.19
N GLU A 693 4.82 15.03 -77.53
CA GLU A 693 4.94 15.85 -78.75
C GLU A 693 3.72 16.60 -79.29
N TYR A 694 3.76 17.94 -79.23
CA TYR A 694 3.59 18.79 -80.43
C TYR A 694 4.38 20.10 -80.27
N GLU A 695 5.08 20.46 -81.36
CA GLU A 695 5.72 21.75 -81.63
C GLU A 695 4.81 22.98 -81.41
#